data_AF-A0A920TLX5-F1
#
_entry.id   AF-A0A920TLX5-F1
#
_cell.length_a   1.000
_cell.length_b   1.000
_cell.length_c   1.000
_cell.angle_alpha   90.00
_cell.angle_beta   90.00
_cell.angle_gamma   90.00
#
_symmetry.space_group_name_H-M   'P 1'
#
loop_
_entity.id
_entity.type
_entity.pdbx_description
1 polymer ?
#
loop_
_entity_poly.entity_id
_entity_poly.type
_entity_poly.pdbx_seq_one_letter_code
_entity_poly.pdbx_strand_id
1 'polypeptide(L)'
;MYAEDYWQQYVHYNMDVQLDVVEKTVGGTSKIEYTNNSPDPLDHIHLHLYPNAFQKGSVKYREFKQNYGRRSRAEKFIKGDEDFFSRVDIHRFKITSNGTVLADTFKVYDTILSAELNQKLQPGQSLVIELDWVHHIGEQVERGGRVDDQYNMAQWYPKLVVYDEHGWHNLPFHATGEFYGEFGTFDVSIDLPAWYVIGATGVVTEGDPGWEAVRVDTSRDFEEWLEEFQENKTEVDSTQRRKVSFHAEQVHDFAWIASPTFLYESGSWNDIDVHVLFNEDNGESWTKEVVARSERALEWLSTKFGMYPYPQVTTTDRIRGGGMEYPMLVMNGSASEGLILHEIGHIWFYGILGNNEVTEAWLDEGFATFLTRWYLMDRYGEHGFDLKNTKRYKPFQKKYWHFTNSLGNSQWSVINFQLSGADEPISKKSYLFKGNSSYGYNAYSKPGVMLDELQYVLGDSIFDVGMQEYYKRWELKHPNEARFKAAIEETSGEELDWFFDSWLHDTQILDYGIKDWKRSQKSDGRWTVDVDLVKYGNREMPQLLEVKLADGTKERIWWKNHQWRKQDTFSFHLPDKPMAIVLDPDVKTVDVDRRNNHSNGLPRTWMFRWPGMNWNHRDSYLQQWSPDLNYHELDGYMPGLWLSRAYGSWQRTDFRINYGIKSEEIYWDLRSMRKPVHHVTGLRYNFHAFYQGGLSSISWNMDKSWSRWNSRSPNHYISLGFYSTNATDTERTNLFEIGQVTMVYGKWNISNSDQSIDLELATAPPGSFSDWNFNRLTLIGKASKTIKGIELRSRFIYGHMNHNKSSSIPGQELYTINGAGAFDTFLRPYLRDESSFYGNNTLRQHYHLSGDVNLRGFYDTDLAGAQSLLGSTVEVIFHVPITFITLEAAIFTDIAYFPNSDNLNEIKGQHLSDAGFGLRTQKNMFGKELYLRLDFPLVTNDSRSGRKQEFQWVFSFERSI
;
A
#
# COMPACT_ATOMS: atom_id res chain seq x y z
N MET A 1 18.90 -32.40 13.09
CA MET A 1 20.34 -32.25 13.45
C MET A 1 20.63 -30.91 14.14
N TYR A 2 19.97 -29.81 13.78
CA TYR A 2 20.26 -28.46 14.33
C TYR A 2 19.89 -28.19 15.80
N ALA A 3 19.06 -29.01 16.44
CA ALA A 3 18.54 -28.72 17.79
C ALA A 3 19.43 -29.23 18.94
N GLU A 4 20.30 -30.22 18.70
CA GLU A 4 21.09 -30.86 19.77
C GLU A 4 22.28 -30.00 20.24
N ASP A 5 22.82 -29.15 19.37
CA ASP A 5 23.94 -28.23 19.67
C ASP A 5 23.47 -26.77 19.93
N TYR A 6 22.16 -26.56 20.08
CA TYR A 6 21.61 -25.22 20.30
C TYR A 6 21.90 -24.69 21.70
N TRP A 7 22.30 -23.42 21.78
CA TRP A 7 22.46 -22.69 23.03
C TRP A 7 21.93 -21.26 22.86
N GLN A 8 21.50 -20.67 23.97
CA GLN A 8 21.15 -19.25 24.08
C GLN A 8 21.55 -18.76 25.47
N GLN A 9 21.71 -17.46 25.65
CA GLN A 9 22.17 -16.92 26.92
C GLN A 9 21.07 -17.01 27.98
N TYR A 10 21.47 -17.00 29.25
CA TYR A 10 20.53 -16.77 30.34
C TYR A 10 20.57 -15.31 30.73
N VAL A 11 19.40 -14.68 30.82
CA VAL A 11 19.25 -13.27 31.19
C VAL A 11 18.11 -13.12 32.20
N HIS A 12 18.37 -12.42 33.29
CA HIS A 12 17.35 -12.07 34.28
C HIS A 12 17.45 -10.60 34.65
N TYR A 13 16.40 -9.85 34.33
CA TYR A 13 16.22 -8.46 34.70
C TYR A 13 15.44 -8.34 36.00
N ASN A 14 15.99 -7.59 36.95
CA ASN A 14 15.25 -7.01 38.05
C ASN A 14 15.30 -5.49 37.91
N MET A 15 14.13 -4.87 37.77
CA MET A 15 14.01 -3.43 37.50
C MET A 15 13.02 -2.76 38.45
N ASP A 16 13.45 -1.65 39.03
CA ASP A 16 12.58 -0.69 39.73
C ASP A 16 12.59 0.61 38.94
N VAL A 17 11.42 1.02 38.43
CA VAL A 17 11.29 2.15 37.51
C VAL A 17 10.18 3.09 37.93
N GLN A 18 10.37 4.38 37.64
CA GLN A 18 9.42 5.43 38.01
C GLN A 18 9.15 6.34 36.81
N LEU A 19 7.87 6.51 36.47
CA LEU A 19 7.40 7.44 35.44
C LEU A 19 7.18 8.84 36.04
N ASP A 20 7.92 9.83 35.55
CA ASP A 20 7.65 11.24 35.79
C ASP A 20 6.97 11.85 34.57
N VAL A 21 5.67 12.14 34.70
CA VAL A 21 4.84 12.71 33.62
C VAL A 21 5.09 14.21 33.41
N VAL A 22 5.66 14.91 34.41
CA VAL A 22 5.97 16.34 34.32
C VAL A 22 7.27 16.54 33.56
N GLU A 23 8.32 15.82 33.98
CA GLU A 23 9.62 15.85 33.32
C GLU A 23 9.65 14.98 32.05
N LYS A 24 8.63 14.15 31.84
CA LYS A 24 8.52 13.19 30.71
C LYS A 24 9.70 12.24 30.68
N THR A 25 10.00 11.65 31.83
CA THR A 25 11.12 10.72 32.00
C THR A 25 10.68 9.42 32.65
N VAL A 26 11.43 8.36 32.37
CA VAL A 26 11.40 7.14 33.18
C VAL A 26 12.78 6.95 33.79
N GLY A 27 12.86 7.06 35.11
CA GLY A 27 14.06 6.70 35.87
C GLY A 27 14.03 5.22 36.19
N GLY A 28 15.18 4.54 36.11
CA GLY A 28 15.26 3.11 36.38
C GLY A 28 16.57 2.69 37.03
N THR A 29 16.46 1.74 37.96
CA THR A 29 17.59 0.95 38.45
C THR A 29 17.41 -0.47 37.95
N SER A 30 18.41 -1.00 37.24
CA SER A 30 18.40 -2.34 36.70
C SER A 30 19.56 -3.17 37.26
N LYS A 31 19.24 -4.39 37.68
CA LYS A 31 20.18 -5.46 37.93
C LYS A 31 19.94 -6.56 36.89
N ILE A 32 20.96 -6.85 36.08
CA ILE A 32 20.89 -7.86 35.01
C ILE A 32 21.82 -9.00 35.37
N GLU A 33 21.28 -10.18 35.61
CA GLU A 33 22.07 -11.39 35.75
C GLU A 33 22.25 -12.03 34.38
N TYR A 34 23.49 -12.35 34.02
CA TYR A 34 23.84 -12.92 32.73
C TYR A 34 24.72 -14.14 32.93
N THR A 35 24.40 -15.26 32.28
CA THR A 35 25.25 -16.44 32.24
C THR A 35 25.66 -16.75 30.81
N ASN A 36 26.96 -16.89 30.59
CA ASN A 36 27.51 -17.25 29.28
C ASN A 36 27.31 -18.74 29.01
N ASN A 37 26.30 -19.09 28.22
CA ASN A 37 26.04 -20.45 27.77
C ASN A 37 26.73 -20.79 26.44
N SER A 38 27.41 -19.83 25.83
CA SER A 38 28.14 -20.07 24.57
C SER A 38 29.41 -20.90 24.81
N PRO A 39 29.94 -21.56 23.76
CA PRO A 39 31.25 -22.21 23.84
C PRO A 39 32.42 -21.21 23.88
N ASP A 40 32.17 -19.91 23.74
CA ASP A 40 33.19 -18.89 23.55
C ASP A 40 33.45 -18.08 24.83
N PRO A 41 34.71 -17.71 25.12
CA PRO A 41 35.02 -16.76 26.19
C PRO A 41 34.72 -15.32 25.73
N LEU A 42 33.88 -14.61 26.47
CA LEU A 42 33.44 -13.25 26.13
C LEU A 42 34.33 -12.19 26.80
N ASP A 43 34.78 -11.20 26.04
CA ASP A 43 35.61 -10.08 26.53
C ASP A 43 34.87 -8.73 26.57
N HIS A 44 33.62 -8.69 26.09
CA HIS A 44 32.77 -7.51 26.10
C HIS A 44 31.34 -7.87 26.51
N ILE A 45 30.62 -6.88 27.01
CA ILE A 45 29.17 -6.89 27.14
C ILE A 45 28.61 -5.68 26.42
N HIS A 46 27.51 -5.89 25.68
CA HIS A 46 26.84 -4.84 24.93
C HIS A 46 25.38 -4.69 25.36
N LEU A 47 24.91 -3.44 25.45
CA LEU A 47 23.51 -3.10 25.65
C LEU A 47 23.03 -2.18 24.50
N HIS A 48 21.84 -2.43 23.99
CA HIS A 48 21.09 -1.52 23.15
C HIS A 48 20.46 -0.41 24.01
N LEU A 49 20.70 0.83 23.60
CA LEU A 49 20.09 2.06 24.06
C LEU A 49 19.22 2.62 22.92
N TYR A 50 18.21 1.87 22.50
CA TYR A 50 17.36 2.18 21.34
C TYR A 50 16.81 3.61 21.31
N PRO A 51 16.41 4.25 22.44
CA PRO A 51 15.92 5.62 22.40
C PRO A 51 16.95 6.61 21.84
N ASN A 52 18.25 6.33 21.96
CA ASN A 52 19.31 7.18 21.40
C ASN A 52 19.24 7.32 19.87
N ALA A 53 18.50 6.44 19.17
CA ALA A 53 18.26 6.54 17.73
C ALA A 53 17.49 7.82 17.37
N PHE A 54 16.70 8.35 18.30
CA PHE A 54 15.88 9.54 18.13
C PHE A 54 16.61 10.81 18.56
N GLN A 55 17.92 10.87 18.32
CA GLN A 55 18.73 12.07 18.50
C GLN A 55 19.21 12.64 17.18
N LYS A 56 19.43 13.96 17.14
CA LYS A 56 20.04 14.61 15.99
C LYS A 56 21.42 14.03 15.72
N GLY A 57 21.61 13.57 14.49
CA GLY A 57 22.90 13.05 14.03
C GLY A 57 23.09 11.55 14.22
N SER A 58 22.14 10.82 14.83
CA SER A 58 22.16 9.34 14.90
C SER A 58 22.15 8.70 13.50
N VAL A 59 22.45 7.40 13.42
CA VAL A 59 22.31 6.59 12.20
C VAL A 59 20.90 6.73 11.62
N LYS A 60 19.87 6.44 12.42
CA LYS A 60 18.45 6.57 12.03
C LYS A 60 18.11 7.98 11.52
N TYR A 61 18.56 9.03 12.21
CA TYR A 61 18.34 10.41 11.76
C TYR A 61 18.97 10.70 10.39
N ARG A 62 20.21 10.26 10.17
CA ARG A 62 20.91 10.44 8.88
C ARG A 62 20.21 9.66 7.77
N GLU A 63 19.73 8.46 8.05
CA GLU A 63 19.02 7.61 7.09
C GLU A 63 17.66 8.18 6.68
N PHE A 64 16.85 8.66 7.62
CA PHE A 64 15.60 9.35 7.30
C PHE A 64 15.82 10.58 6.43
N LYS A 65 16.89 11.35 6.67
CA LYS A 65 17.26 12.49 5.80
C LYS A 65 17.62 12.09 4.37
N GLN A 66 18.05 10.84 4.16
CA GLN A 66 18.34 10.27 2.84
C GLN A 66 17.15 9.52 2.21
N ASN A 67 15.95 9.63 2.81
CA ASN A 67 14.72 8.95 2.40
C ASN A 67 14.73 7.42 2.57
N TYR A 68 15.50 6.89 3.52
CA TYR A 68 15.29 5.54 4.04
C TYR A 68 14.22 5.57 5.14
N GLY A 69 13.55 4.44 5.39
CA GLY A 69 12.43 4.34 6.33
C GLY A 69 11.15 5.09 5.88
N ARG A 70 10.14 5.13 6.77
CA ARG A 70 8.86 5.81 6.52
C ARG A 70 8.94 7.31 6.87
N ARG A 71 9.41 8.14 5.93
CA ARG A 71 9.62 9.59 6.12
C ARG A 71 8.42 10.35 6.70
N SER A 72 7.18 9.97 6.36
CA SER A 72 5.97 10.61 6.90
C SER A 72 5.85 10.49 8.43
N ARG A 73 6.35 9.41 9.02
CA ARG A 73 6.36 9.21 10.48
C ARG A 73 7.38 10.10 11.19
N ALA A 74 8.49 10.39 10.50
CA ALA A 74 9.66 11.09 11.04
C ALA A 74 9.74 12.58 10.65
N GLU A 75 8.70 13.16 10.04
CA GLU A 75 8.81 14.50 9.43
C GLU A 75 9.19 15.61 10.43
N LYS A 76 8.58 15.61 11.62
CA LYS A 76 8.90 16.59 12.67
C LYS A 76 10.28 16.33 13.28
N PHE A 77 10.59 15.06 13.55
CA PHE A 77 11.91 14.61 14.02
C PHE A 77 13.05 15.07 13.08
N ILE A 78 12.93 14.89 11.76
CA ILE A 78 13.97 15.32 10.80
C ILE A 78 14.08 16.84 10.65
N LYS A 79 13.05 17.60 11.02
CA LYS A 79 13.10 19.07 11.09
C LYS A 79 13.86 19.56 12.32
N GLY A 80 14.15 18.67 13.27
CA GLY A 80 14.90 18.96 14.49
C GLY A 80 14.03 19.50 15.61
N ASP A 81 12.76 19.10 15.65
CA ASP A 81 11.85 19.39 16.75
C ASP A 81 12.26 18.59 17.99
N GLU A 82 12.64 19.28 19.07
CA GLU A 82 13.23 18.68 20.27
C GLU A 82 12.22 17.85 21.06
N ASP A 83 10.91 18.10 20.91
CA ASP A 83 9.86 17.31 21.58
C ASP A 83 9.85 15.84 21.11
N PHE A 84 10.40 15.54 19.93
CA PHE A 84 10.53 14.19 19.38
C PHE A 84 11.84 13.52 19.75
N PHE A 85 12.76 14.24 20.39
CA PHE A 85 14.04 13.66 20.76
C PHE A 85 13.89 12.76 21.97
N SER A 86 14.60 11.64 21.92
CA SER A 86 14.64 10.69 23.00
C SER A 86 16.07 10.21 23.21
N ARG A 87 16.43 9.91 24.46
CA ARG A 87 17.75 9.39 24.83
C ARG A 87 17.72 8.70 26.17
N VAL A 88 18.69 7.83 26.41
CA VAL A 88 18.96 7.21 27.70
C VAL A 88 20.29 7.72 28.23
N ASP A 89 20.26 8.32 29.41
CA ASP A 89 21.45 8.70 30.16
C ASP A 89 21.77 7.59 31.18
N ILE A 90 23.04 7.19 31.28
CA ILE A 90 23.54 6.19 32.25
C ILE A 90 24.37 6.90 33.31
N HIS A 91 24.05 6.72 34.59
CA HIS A 91 24.69 7.43 35.71
C HIS A 91 25.57 6.54 36.57
N ARG A 92 25.07 5.36 36.95
CA ARG A 92 25.86 4.33 37.64
C ARG A 92 25.97 3.12 36.72
N PHE A 93 27.16 2.55 36.62
CA PHE A 93 27.40 1.37 35.81
C PHE A 93 28.50 0.52 36.44
N LYS A 94 28.22 -0.77 36.63
CA LYS A 94 29.18 -1.72 37.18
C LYS A 94 28.85 -3.13 36.70
N ILE A 95 29.86 -3.86 36.27
CA ILE A 95 29.79 -5.29 35.98
C ILE A 95 30.62 -6.03 37.03
N THR A 96 30.01 -7.01 37.69
CA THR A 96 30.70 -7.84 38.69
C THR A 96 30.52 -9.33 38.40
N SER A 97 31.53 -10.13 38.77
CA SER A 97 31.43 -11.59 38.81
C SER A 97 32.13 -12.10 40.05
N ASN A 98 31.44 -12.92 40.86
CA ASN A 98 31.94 -13.46 42.12
C ASN A 98 32.58 -12.39 43.04
N GLY A 99 31.96 -11.21 43.13
CA GLY A 99 32.45 -10.08 43.93
C GLY A 99 33.62 -9.29 43.32
N THR A 100 34.17 -9.71 42.17
CA THR A 100 35.22 -8.98 41.44
C THR A 100 34.59 -8.04 40.44
N VAL A 101 35.09 -6.80 40.35
CA VAL A 101 34.66 -5.82 39.34
C VAL A 101 35.33 -6.15 38.01
N LEU A 102 34.52 -6.49 37.01
CA LEU A 102 34.99 -6.80 35.65
C LEU A 102 35.02 -5.56 34.75
N ALA A 103 34.08 -4.63 34.95
CA ALA A 103 34.05 -3.34 34.28
C ALA A 103 33.28 -2.31 35.13
N ASP A 104 33.71 -1.06 35.10
CA ASP A 104 33.03 0.10 35.72
C ASP A 104 32.97 1.30 34.76
N THR A 105 33.37 1.09 33.50
CA THR A 105 33.34 2.08 32.42
C THR A 105 32.75 1.45 31.15
N PHE A 106 32.22 2.31 30.28
CA PHE A 106 31.65 1.91 29.00
C PHE A 106 31.85 3.01 27.96
N LYS A 107 31.62 2.66 26.70
CA LYS A 107 31.55 3.60 25.57
C LYS A 107 30.18 3.50 24.92
N VAL A 108 29.61 4.64 24.54
CA VAL A 108 28.38 4.68 23.75
C VAL A 108 28.70 5.11 22.34
N TYR A 109 28.27 4.31 21.36
CA TYR A 109 28.28 4.66 19.95
C TYR A 109 26.86 4.50 19.39
N ASP A 110 26.24 5.62 18.99
CA ASP A 110 24.86 5.65 18.52
C ASP A 110 23.89 5.03 19.55
N THR A 111 23.26 3.89 19.25
CA THR A 111 22.40 3.15 20.18
C THR A 111 23.11 2.02 20.93
N ILE A 112 24.44 1.94 20.93
CA ILE A 112 25.17 0.80 21.50
C ILE A 112 26.03 1.25 22.66
N LEU A 113 25.78 0.70 23.85
CA LEU A 113 26.70 0.72 24.98
C LEU A 113 27.60 -0.51 24.91
N SER A 114 28.92 -0.30 25.04
CA SER A 114 29.94 -1.35 25.05
C SER A 114 30.83 -1.23 26.27
N ALA A 115 30.96 -2.32 27.03
CA ALA A 115 31.86 -2.42 28.18
C ALA A 115 32.88 -3.54 27.94
N GLU A 116 34.16 -3.19 27.98
CA GLU A 116 35.28 -4.13 27.91
C GLU A 116 35.51 -4.75 29.29
N LEU A 117 35.59 -6.07 29.36
CA LEU A 117 35.82 -6.81 30.60
C LEU A 117 37.32 -6.96 30.85
N ASN A 118 37.79 -6.56 32.03
CA ASN A 118 39.20 -6.73 32.42
C ASN A 118 39.62 -8.22 32.55
N GLN A 119 38.65 -9.12 32.64
CA GLN A 119 38.80 -10.56 32.59
C GLN A 119 37.65 -11.16 31.78
N LYS A 120 37.99 -12.06 30.85
CA LYS A 120 37.01 -12.74 29.99
C LYS A 120 36.04 -13.60 30.82
N LEU A 121 34.76 -13.51 30.52
CA LEU A 121 33.71 -14.37 31.04
C LEU A 121 33.77 -15.73 30.33
N GLN A 122 34.18 -16.77 31.04
CA GLN A 122 34.31 -18.12 30.46
C GLN A 122 32.94 -18.79 30.26
N PRO A 123 32.84 -19.80 29.39
CA PRO A 123 31.64 -20.65 29.30
C PRO A 123 31.18 -21.16 30.67
N GLY A 124 29.89 -21.06 30.95
CA GLY A 124 29.24 -21.42 32.21
C GLY A 124 29.43 -20.43 33.36
N GLN A 125 30.18 -19.33 33.18
CA GLN A 125 30.31 -18.29 34.19
C GLN A 125 29.21 -17.23 34.08
N SER A 126 28.88 -16.63 35.21
CA SER A 126 27.88 -15.56 35.31
C SER A 126 28.50 -14.24 35.75
N LEU A 127 27.83 -13.15 35.38
CA LEU A 127 28.09 -11.80 35.86
C LEU A 127 26.78 -11.09 36.19
N VAL A 128 26.90 -9.99 36.92
CA VAL A 128 25.81 -9.08 37.25
C VAL A 128 26.16 -7.69 36.74
N ILE A 129 25.27 -7.11 35.94
CA ILE A 129 25.34 -5.73 35.47
C ILE A 129 24.39 -4.89 36.34
N GLU A 130 24.93 -3.90 37.03
CA GLU A 130 24.17 -2.94 37.83
C GLU A 130 24.24 -1.58 37.14
N LEU A 131 23.08 -0.99 36.87
CA LEU A 131 23.02 0.34 36.26
C LEU A 131 21.83 1.18 36.71
N ASP A 132 22.10 2.47 36.90
CA ASP A 132 21.09 3.51 37.11
C ASP A 132 21.01 4.36 35.83
N TRP A 133 19.79 4.57 35.33
CA TRP A 133 19.57 5.22 34.06
C TRP A 133 18.30 6.07 34.05
N VAL A 134 18.24 7.02 33.13
CA VAL A 134 17.08 7.88 32.90
C VAL A 134 16.79 7.93 31.40
N HIS A 135 15.58 7.52 31.01
CA HIS A 135 15.05 7.68 29.66
C HIS A 135 14.29 8.99 29.56
N HIS A 136 14.76 9.91 28.71
CA HIS A 136 14.04 11.12 28.31
C HIS A 136 13.08 10.78 27.17
N ILE A 137 11.78 10.93 27.41
CA ILE A 137 10.73 10.42 26.53
C ILE A 137 10.31 11.48 25.53
N GLY A 138 10.63 11.24 24.27
CA GLY A 138 10.14 12.04 23.15
C GLY A 138 8.70 11.65 22.75
N GLU A 139 8.06 12.53 22.00
CA GLU A 139 6.86 12.17 21.24
C GLU A 139 7.15 10.99 20.32
N GLN A 140 6.17 10.09 20.23
CA GLN A 140 6.32 8.86 19.48
C GLN A 140 6.57 9.16 18.00
N VAL A 141 7.78 8.84 17.52
CA VAL A 141 8.12 8.86 16.10
C VAL A 141 7.65 7.56 15.43
N GLU A 142 7.96 6.41 16.04
CA GLU A 142 7.65 5.08 15.48
C GLU A 142 7.03 4.14 16.52
N ARG A 143 7.88 3.38 17.24
CA ARG A 143 7.49 2.18 17.99
C ARG A 143 7.18 2.48 19.46
N GLY A 144 7.96 3.38 20.07
CA GLY A 144 7.74 3.84 21.45
C GLY A 144 7.82 5.37 21.60
N GLY A 145 7.30 5.86 22.72
CA GLY A 145 7.23 7.28 23.08
C GLY A 145 5.85 7.68 23.61
N ARG A 146 5.65 8.98 23.81
CA ARG A 146 4.36 9.52 24.25
C ARG A 146 3.49 10.01 23.08
N VAL A 147 2.18 9.85 23.20
CA VAL A 147 1.18 10.48 22.33
C VAL A 147 0.15 11.11 23.26
N ASP A 148 0.14 12.44 23.32
CA ASP A 148 -0.57 13.19 24.36
C ASP A 148 -0.19 12.65 25.75
N ASP A 149 -1.16 12.19 26.55
CA ASP A 149 -0.95 11.59 27.87
C ASP A 149 -0.85 10.05 27.84
N GLN A 150 -0.85 9.42 26.68
CA GLN A 150 -0.63 7.97 26.56
C GLN A 150 0.87 7.67 26.36
N TYR A 151 1.43 6.80 27.19
CA TYR A 151 2.82 6.36 27.10
C TYR A 151 2.89 4.97 26.49
N ASN A 152 3.42 4.86 25.27
CA ASN A 152 3.64 3.59 24.57
C ASN A 152 5.12 3.21 24.73
N MET A 153 5.46 2.43 25.76
CA MET A 153 6.84 2.23 26.18
C MET A 153 7.36 0.88 25.73
N ALA A 154 8.03 0.93 24.59
CA ALA A 154 8.74 -0.18 23.98
C ALA A 154 10.19 0.20 23.73
N GLN A 155 11.10 -0.78 23.83
CA GLN A 155 12.54 -0.55 23.67
C GLN A 155 13.06 0.63 24.54
N TRP A 156 12.51 0.76 25.75
CA TRP A 156 12.63 1.93 26.62
C TRP A 156 13.75 1.82 27.65
N TYR A 157 14.27 0.61 27.85
CA TYR A 157 15.30 0.28 28.83
C TYR A 157 16.62 -0.12 28.16
N PRO A 158 17.77 -0.08 28.85
CA PRO A 158 19.01 -0.67 28.39
C PRO A 158 18.87 -2.19 28.21
N LYS A 159 18.74 -2.62 26.95
CA LYS A 159 18.42 -4.00 26.59
C LYS A 159 19.67 -4.78 26.20
N LEU A 160 19.85 -5.99 26.70
CA LEU A 160 21.01 -6.81 26.40
C LEU A 160 21.02 -7.18 24.92
N VAL A 161 22.18 -7.03 24.28
CA VAL A 161 22.38 -7.43 22.89
C VAL A 161 22.46 -8.95 22.81
N VAL A 162 21.82 -9.55 21.81
CA VAL A 162 21.92 -11.00 21.59
C VAL A 162 23.34 -11.42 21.22
N TYR A 163 23.81 -12.51 21.84
CA TYR A 163 24.99 -13.26 21.41
C TYR A 163 24.58 -14.68 21.03
N ASP A 164 24.68 -15.01 19.74
CA ASP A 164 24.34 -16.34 19.20
C ASP A 164 25.51 -16.95 18.40
N GLU A 165 25.27 -17.99 17.60
CA GLU A 165 26.28 -18.64 16.76
C GLU A 165 26.98 -17.71 15.74
N HIS A 166 26.43 -16.52 15.49
CA HIS A 166 27.01 -15.50 14.62
C HIS A 166 27.70 -14.36 15.39
N GLY A 167 27.78 -14.47 16.71
CA GLY A 167 28.41 -13.51 17.61
C GLY A 167 27.45 -12.44 18.11
N TRP A 168 27.99 -11.26 18.45
CA TRP A 168 27.20 -10.13 18.97
C TRP A 168 26.41 -9.42 17.88
N HIS A 169 25.11 -9.21 18.10
CA HIS A 169 24.21 -8.44 17.22
C HIS A 169 24.14 -6.96 17.59
N ASN A 170 25.29 -6.32 17.77
CA ASN A 170 25.43 -4.93 18.26
C ASN A 170 25.32 -3.87 17.15
N LEU A 171 24.33 -3.99 16.28
CA LEU A 171 24.08 -3.02 15.20
C LEU A 171 23.28 -1.81 15.70
N PRO A 172 23.61 -0.58 15.24
CA PRO A 172 22.83 0.59 15.59
C PRO A 172 21.39 0.48 15.05
N PHE A 173 20.44 1.16 15.69
CA PHE A 173 19.06 1.12 15.22
C PHE A 173 18.90 1.93 13.93
N HIS A 174 18.57 1.24 12.85
CA HIS A 174 18.40 1.82 11.52
C HIS A 174 16.99 2.39 11.29
N ALA A 175 16.79 3.17 10.23
CA ALA A 175 15.49 3.72 9.84
C ALA A 175 14.53 2.68 9.24
N THR A 176 15.01 1.47 8.94
CA THR A 176 14.22 0.34 8.44
C THR A 176 14.61 -0.91 9.20
N GLY A 177 13.62 -1.72 9.59
CA GLY A 177 13.79 -2.94 10.38
C GLY A 177 13.31 -2.78 11.81
N GLU A 178 13.20 -3.93 12.48
CA GLU A 178 12.71 -4.06 13.86
C GLU A 178 13.83 -4.55 14.78
N PHE A 179 13.57 -5.53 15.65
CA PHE A 179 14.39 -5.82 16.82
C PHE A 179 14.88 -7.27 16.88
N TYR A 180 15.82 -7.52 17.79
CA TYR A 180 16.29 -8.86 18.15
C TYR A 180 16.72 -8.81 19.62
N GLY A 181 16.23 -9.73 20.44
CA GLY A 181 16.42 -9.71 21.90
C GLY A 181 16.65 -11.11 22.46
N GLU A 182 17.39 -11.19 23.57
CA GLU A 182 17.60 -12.46 24.29
C GLU A 182 16.34 -12.87 25.03
N PHE A 183 16.00 -14.15 25.02
CA PHE A 183 15.01 -14.70 25.94
C PHE A 183 15.48 -14.53 27.38
N GLY A 184 14.63 -13.96 28.22
CA GLY A 184 14.96 -13.68 29.61
C GLY A 184 13.77 -13.70 30.54
N THR A 185 14.09 -13.56 31.82
CA THR A 185 13.13 -13.34 32.91
C THR A 185 13.12 -11.86 33.28
N PHE A 186 11.94 -11.29 33.50
CA PHE A 186 11.76 -9.88 33.82
C PHE A 186 10.89 -9.76 35.07
N ASP A 187 11.49 -9.25 36.15
CA ASP A 187 10.79 -8.75 37.33
C ASP A 187 10.84 -7.23 37.29
N VAL A 188 9.70 -6.59 37.00
CA VAL A 188 9.64 -5.14 36.76
C VAL A 188 8.62 -4.50 37.68
N SER A 189 9.07 -3.62 38.57
CA SER A 189 8.21 -2.80 39.41
C SER A 189 8.12 -1.39 38.85
N ILE A 190 6.92 -0.95 38.50
CA ILE A 190 6.65 0.33 37.86
C ILE A 190 5.87 1.22 38.82
N ASP A 191 6.44 2.37 39.18
CA ASP A 191 5.80 3.44 39.92
C ASP A 191 5.30 4.52 38.95
N LEU A 192 3.99 4.71 38.89
CA LEU A 192 3.30 5.67 38.03
C LEU A 192 2.21 6.45 38.79
N PRO A 193 1.74 7.60 38.29
CA PRO A 193 0.67 8.33 38.96
C PRO A 193 -0.61 7.50 39.04
N ALA A 194 -1.34 7.59 40.16
CA ALA A 194 -2.42 6.64 40.48
C ALA A 194 -3.63 6.69 39.55
N TRP A 195 -3.82 7.78 38.80
CA TRP A 195 -4.87 7.93 37.78
C TRP A 195 -4.51 7.31 36.43
N TYR A 196 -3.32 6.75 36.27
CA TYR A 196 -2.98 5.94 35.10
C TYR A 196 -3.38 4.49 35.30
N VAL A 197 -3.91 3.90 34.24
CA VAL A 197 -4.11 2.45 34.10
C VAL A 197 -3.00 1.92 33.22
N ILE A 198 -2.39 0.79 33.61
CA ILE A 198 -1.22 0.22 32.95
C ILE A 198 -1.48 -1.21 32.47
N GLY A 199 -1.01 -1.53 31.27
CA GLY A 199 -0.85 -2.90 30.76
C GLY A 199 0.61 -3.14 30.38
N ALA A 200 1.11 -4.35 30.58
CA ALA A 200 2.50 -4.70 30.29
C ALA A 200 2.64 -6.14 29.82
N THR A 201 3.82 -6.47 29.29
CA THR A 201 4.32 -7.84 29.19
C THR A 201 4.36 -8.47 30.59
N GLY A 202 3.93 -9.73 30.72
CA GLY A 202 3.94 -10.46 31.98
C GLY A 202 2.63 -10.42 32.76
N VAL A 203 2.60 -11.11 33.90
CA VAL A 203 1.48 -11.14 34.84
C VAL A 203 1.71 -10.16 35.98
N VAL A 204 0.65 -9.58 36.52
CA VAL A 204 0.73 -8.78 37.75
C VAL A 204 1.00 -9.70 38.94
N THR A 205 2.09 -9.48 39.66
CA THR A 205 2.44 -10.24 40.86
C THR A 205 2.16 -9.48 42.15
N GLU A 206 2.20 -8.15 42.12
CA GLU A 206 1.93 -7.28 43.27
C GLU A 206 1.39 -5.92 42.81
N GLY A 207 0.56 -5.28 43.64
CA GLY A 207 -0.06 -3.99 43.34
C GLY A 207 -1.34 -4.10 42.53
N ASP A 208 -2.02 -2.97 42.35
CA ASP A 208 -3.23 -2.86 41.54
C ASP A 208 -2.89 -2.13 40.23
N PRO A 209 -3.13 -2.71 39.05
CA PRO A 209 -2.87 -2.07 37.76
C PRO A 209 -3.92 -1.02 37.34
N GLY A 210 -5.03 -0.92 38.07
CA GLY A 210 -6.14 0.00 37.78
C GLY A 210 -7.27 -0.58 36.96
N TRP A 211 -7.17 -1.85 36.56
CA TRP A 211 -8.10 -2.51 35.66
C TRP A 211 -9.54 -2.54 36.18
N GLU A 212 -9.74 -3.00 37.42
CA GLU A 212 -11.10 -3.13 38.00
C GLU A 212 -11.79 -1.77 38.21
N ALA A 213 -11.02 -0.70 38.43
CA ALA A 213 -11.57 0.64 38.62
C ALA A 213 -12.17 1.24 37.33
N VAL A 214 -11.81 0.70 36.17
CA VAL A 214 -12.25 1.18 34.85
C VAL A 214 -12.96 0.08 34.03
N ARG A 215 -13.44 -0.96 34.71
CA ARG A 215 -14.14 -2.08 34.08
C ARG A 215 -15.47 -1.64 33.49
N VAL A 216 -15.71 -2.00 32.22
CA VAL A 216 -16.95 -1.66 31.52
C VAL A 216 -18.11 -2.57 31.93
N ASP A 217 -19.30 -1.99 32.16
CA ASP A 217 -20.54 -2.77 32.29
C ASP A 217 -21.21 -2.93 30.92
N THR A 218 -20.79 -3.98 30.20
CA THR A 218 -21.34 -4.33 28.89
C THR A 218 -22.72 -4.98 28.93
N SER A 219 -23.47 -4.89 30.04
CA SER A 219 -24.92 -5.18 30.06
C SER A 219 -25.77 -3.97 29.67
N ARG A 220 -25.16 -2.79 29.59
CA ARG A 220 -25.79 -1.50 29.28
C ARG A 220 -25.33 -0.99 27.92
N ASP A 221 -26.00 0.04 27.41
CA ASP A 221 -25.48 0.80 26.26
C ASP A 221 -24.16 1.49 26.65
N PHE A 222 -23.18 1.47 25.74
CA PHE A 222 -21.83 1.95 26.04
C PHE A 222 -21.78 3.46 26.26
N GLU A 223 -22.50 4.25 25.44
CA GLU A 223 -22.51 5.71 25.57
C GLU A 223 -23.17 6.11 26.89
N GLU A 224 -24.33 5.52 27.21
CA GLU A 224 -25.03 5.78 28.48
C GLU A 224 -24.19 5.38 29.71
N TRP A 225 -23.50 4.24 29.63
CA TRP A 225 -22.60 3.80 30.71
C TRP A 225 -21.40 4.73 30.87
N LEU A 226 -20.80 5.17 29.76
CA LEU A 226 -19.62 6.03 29.78
C LEU A 226 -19.93 7.41 30.37
N GLU A 227 -21.07 8.01 30.01
CA GLU A 227 -21.53 9.27 30.59
C GLU A 227 -21.67 9.15 32.13
N GLU A 228 -22.38 8.12 32.61
CA GLU A 228 -22.54 7.90 34.06
C GLU A 228 -21.21 7.59 34.75
N PHE A 229 -20.34 6.81 34.10
CA PHE A 229 -19.00 6.50 34.62
C PHE A 229 -18.17 7.76 34.78
N GLN A 230 -18.17 8.65 33.79
CA GLN A 230 -17.44 9.92 33.83
C GLN A 230 -18.01 10.88 34.88
N GLU A 231 -19.34 10.98 35.02
CA GLU A 231 -19.99 11.79 36.06
C GLU A 231 -19.64 11.33 37.48
N ASN A 232 -19.50 10.01 37.67
CA ASN A 232 -19.19 9.41 38.96
C ASN A 232 -17.70 9.13 39.18
N LYS A 233 -16.83 9.42 38.21
CA LYS A 233 -15.39 9.17 38.29
C LYS A 233 -14.80 10.01 39.41
N THR A 234 -14.32 9.35 40.46
CA THR A 234 -13.69 10.05 41.58
C THR A 234 -12.36 10.65 41.13
N GLU A 235 -12.18 11.95 41.33
CA GLU A 235 -10.89 12.59 41.08
C GLU A 235 -9.83 11.99 42.02
N VAL A 236 -8.78 11.43 41.42
CA VAL A 236 -7.61 10.93 42.14
C VAL A 236 -6.66 12.10 42.36
N ASP A 237 -6.11 12.23 43.57
CA ASP A 237 -5.13 13.26 43.90
C ASP A 237 -3.93 13.17 42.96
N SER A 238 -3.52 14.31 42.38
CA SER A 238 -2.41 14.39 41.42
C SER A 238 -1.04 14.04 42.02
N THR A 239 -0.95 13.88 43.35
CA THR A 239 0.25 13.42 44.06
C THR A 239 0.22 11.93 44.39
N GLN A 240 -0.94 11.28 44.29
CA GLN A 240 -1.08 9.87 44.61
C GLN A 240 -0.41 9.02 43.54
N ARG A 241 0.31 7.99 43.99
CA ARG A 241 1.07 7.09 43.13
C ARG A 241 0.64 5.65 43.33
N ARG A 242 0.80 4.87 42.27
CA ARG A 242 0.52 3.44 42.18
C ARG A 242 1.83 2.74 41.84
N LYS A 243 2.14 1.66 42.55
CA LYS A 243 3.26 0.78 42.23
C LYS A 243 2.74 -0.60 41.88
N VAL A 244 3.15 -1.12 40.74
CA VAL A 244 2.69 -2.41 40.20
C VAL A 244 3.91 -3.22 39.78
N SER A 245 3.96 -4.49 40.19
CA SER A 245 5.04 -5.40 39.84
C SER A 245 4.53 -6.43 38.85
N PHE A 246 5.30 -6.62 37.77
CA PHE A 246 5.05 -7.58 36.71
C PHE A 246 6.16 -8.63 36.68
N HIS A 247 5.77 -9.88 36.37
CA HIS A 247 6.68 -10.98 36.12
C HIS A 247 6.44 -11.58 34.74
N ALA A 248 7.50 -11.75 33.96
CA ALA A 248 7.49 -12.45 32.69
C ALA A 248 8.69 -13.39 32.61
N GLU A 249 8.48 -14.63 32.15
CA GLU A 249 9.52 -15.63 31.98
C GLU A 249 9.60 -16.06 30.51
N GLN A 250 10.81 -16.34 30.03
CA GLN A 250 11.09 -16.78 28.66
C GLN A 250 10.48 -15.85 27.61
N VAL A 251 10.65 -14.54 27.78
CA VAL A 251 10.26 -13.51 26.80
C VAL A 251 11.50 -12.76 26.30
N HIS A 252 11.51 -12.34 25.04
CA HIS A 252 12.66 -11.62 24.45
C HIS A 252 12.53 -10.09 24.50
N ASP A 253 11.43 -9.58 25.06
CA ASP A 253 11.19 -8.15 25.23
C ASP A 253 10.22 -7.88 26.38
N PHE A 254 10.32 -6.68 26.96
CA PHE A 254 9.39 -6.18 27.98
C PHE A 254 8.89 -4.79 27.59
N ALA A 255 7.62 -4.70 27.24
CA ALA A 255 6.95 -3.45 26.91
C ALA A 255 5.80 -3.17 27.89
N TRP A 256 5.45 -1.90 28.01
CA TRP A 256 4.28 -1.47 28.76
C TRP A 256 3.60 -0.27 28.11
N ILE A 257 2.34 -0.10 28.42
CA ILE A 257 1.51 1.00 27.95
C ILE A 257 0.66 1.52 29.08
N ALA A 258 0.57 2.83 29.22
CA ALA A 258 -0.26 3.46 30.24
C ALA A 258 -1.02 4.66 29.69
N SER A 259 -2.28 4.78 30.10
CA SER A 259 -3.17 5.90 29.73
C SER A 259 -4.08 6.26 30.90
N PRO A 260 -4.43 7.56 31.08
CA PRO A 260 -5.46 7.97 32.04
C PRO A 260 -6.90 7.74 31.55
N THR A 261 -7.06 7.46 30.25
CA THR A 261 -8.38 7.27 29.59
C THR A 261 -8.64 5.81 29.22
N PHE A 262 -7.86 4.86 29.74
CA PHE A 262 -8.14 3.46 29.49
C PHE A 262 -9.36 2.99 30.27
N LEU A 263 -10.17 2.20 29.57
CA LEU A 263 -11.20 1.32 30.08
C LEU A 263 -10.73 -0.12 29.95
N TYR A 264 -11.39 -1.02 30.70
CA TYR A 264 -10.96 -2.41 30.80
C TYR A 264 -12.11 -3.39 30.54
N GLU A 265 -11.78 -4.43 29.79
CA GLU A 265 -12.57 -5.65 29.65
C GLU A 265 -11.68 -6.88 29.70
N SER A 266 -12.27 -8.04 30.02
CA SER A 266 -11.52 -9.28 30.16
C SER A 266 -12.28 -10.51 29.66
N GLY A 267 -11.53 -11.53 29.28
CA GLY A 267 -12.01 -12.85 28.91
C GLY A 267 -10.96 -13.91 29.24
N SER A 268 -11.17 -15.12 28.75
CA SER A 268 -10.20 -16.21 28.93
C SER A 268 -10.44 -17.30 27.90
N TRP A 269 -9.37 -17.93 27.44
CA TRP A 269 -9.45 -19.11 26.59
C TRP A 269 -8.42 -20.14 27.05
N ASN A 270 -8.86 -21.36 27.36
CA ASN A 270 -7.99 -22.46 27.79
C ASN A 270 -7.02 -22.09 28.93
N ASP A 271 -7.56 -21.52 30.01
CA ASP A 271 -6.82 -21.03 31.19
C ASP A 271 -5.77 -19.94 30.89
N ILE A 272 -5.83 -19.33 29.70
CA ILE A 272 -5.04 -18.15 29.34
C ILE A 272 -5.94 -16.92 29.49
N ASP A 273 -5.51 -16.00 30.34
CA ASP A 273 -6.25 -14.76 30.58
C ASP A 273 -6.13 -13.81 29.37
N VAL A 274 -7.25 -13.18 29.01
CA VAL A 274 -7.29 -12.16 27.95
C VAL A 274 -7.68 -10.84 28.58
N HIS A 275 -6.76 -9.87 28.55
CA HIS A 275 -7.00 -8.52 29.03
C HIS A 275 -7.15 -7.57 27.84
N VAL A 276 -8.13 -6.68 27.88
CA VAL A 276 -8.34 -5.66 26.84
C VAL A 276 -8.41 -4.28 27.48
N LEU A 277 -7.45 -3.42 27.12
CA LEU A 277 -7.38 -2.03 27.58
C LEU A 277 -7.59 -1.09 26.41
N PHE A 278 -8.52 -0.14 26.49
CA PHE A 278 -8.83 0.73 25.36
C PHE A 278 -9.22 2.14 25.77
N ASN A 279 -8.91 3.13 24.92
CA ASN A 279 -9.25 4.51 25.24
C ASN A 279 -10.77 4.73 25.14
N GLU A 280 -11.32 5.55 26.03
CA GLU A 280 -12.75 5.92 26.11
C GLU A 280 -13.35 6.23 24.72
N ASP A 281 -12.67 7.03 23.89
CA ASP A 281 -13.09 7.45 22.54
C ASP A 281 -13.36 6.28 21.56
N ASN A 282 -12.75 5.11 21.80
CA ASN A 282 -12.84 3.96 20.92
C ASN A 282 -13.81 2.87 21.43
N GLY A 283 -14.40 3.05 22.60
CA GLY A 283 -15.04 1.96 23.34
C GLY A 283 -16.21 1.28 22.66
N GLU A 284 -17.00 1.96 21.82
CA GLU A 284 -18.07 1.32 21.03
C GLU A 284 -17.59 0.10 20.23
N SER A 285 -16.36 0.17 19.69
CA SER A 285 -15.80 -0.87 18.82
C SER A 285 -14.89 -1.85 19.55
N TRP A 286 -14.48 -1.53 20.77
CA TRP A 286 -13.49 -2.32 21.52
C TRP A 286 -14.15 -3.34 22.44
N THR A 287 -14.77 -2.89 23.53
CA THR A 287 -15.51 -3.68 24.56
C THR A 287 -15.43 -5.22 24.44
N LYS A 288 -16.56 -5.93 24.31
CA LYS A 288 -16.60 -7.39 24.20
C LYS A 288 -16.10 -7.91 22.85
N GLU A 289 -16.10 -7.06 21.82
CA GLU A 289 -15.77 -7.49 20.47
C GLU A 289 -14.28 -7.83 20.35
N VAL A 290 -13.40 -7.03 20.94
CA VAL A 290 -11.94 -7.25 20.93
C VAL A 290 -11.53 -8.40 21.84
N VAL A 291 -12.21 -8.61 22.97
CA VAL A 291 -12.03 -9.80 23.81
C VAL A 291 -12.28 -11.06 22.98
N ALA A 292 -13.46 -11.14 22.36
CA ALA A 292 -13.84 -12.31 21.56
C ALA A 292 -12.93 -12.50 20.32
N ARG A 293 -12.42 -11.40 19.73
CA ARG A 293 -11.43 -11.48 18.62
C ARG A 293 -10.10 -12.04 19.10
N SER A 294 -9.63 -11.62 20.27
CA SER A 294 -8.37 -12.08 20.86
C SER A 294 -8.46 -13.56 21.26
N GLU A 295 -9.55 -13.98 21.92
CA GLU A 295 -9.81 -15.39 22.25
C GLU A 295 -9.83 -16.29 21.01
N ARG A 296 -10.46 -15.86 19.91
CA ARG A 296 -10.46 -16.61 18.65
C ARG A 296 -9.09 -16.68 17.99
N ALA A 297 -8.29 -15.61 18.06
CA ALA A 297 -6.94 -15.62 17.55
C ALA A 297 -6.07 -16.63 18.32
N LEU A 298 -6.14 -16.61 19.66
CA LEU A 298 -5.47 -17.60 20.52
C LEU A 298 -5.91 -19.03 20.20
N GLU A 299 -7.22 -19.27 20.08
CA GLU A 299 -7.78 -20.59 19.78
C GLU A 299 -7.27 -21.13 18.45
N TRP A 300 -7.35 -20.31 17.41
CA TRP A 300 -6.99 -20.73 16.06
C TRP A 300 -5.49 -20.99 15.92
N LEU A 301 -4.64 -20.10 16.44
CA LEU A 301 -3.18 -20.26 16.40
C LEU A 301 -2.73 -21.46 17.21
N SER A 302 -3.29 -21.64 18.42
CA SER A 302 -2.97 -22.77 19.29
C SER A 302 -3.36 -24.11 18.67
N THR A 303 -4.53 -24.17 18.04
CA THR A 303 -5.02 -25.39 17.37
C THR A 303 -4.20 -25.70 16.11
N LYS A 304 -3.73 -24.67 15.40
CA LYS A 304 -3.02 -24.84 14.12
C LYS A 304 -1.55 -25.19 14.30
N PHE A 305 -0.82 -24.53 15.18
CA PHE A 305 0.66 -24.60 15.21
C PHE A 305 1.23 -25.20 16.49
N GLY A 306 0.68 -24.82 17.64
CA GLY A 306 1.14 -25.27 18.95
C GLY A 306 0.63 -24.35 20.04
N MET A 307 0.51 -24.90 21.25
CA MET A 307 -0.12 -24.19 22.37
C MET A 307 0.64 -22.95 22.77
N TYR A 308 -0.09 -21.86 23.03
CA TYR A 308 0.45 -20.65 23.64
C TYR A 308 1.11 -20.98 25.00
N PRO A 309 2.40 -20.67 25.22
CA PRO A 309 3.13 -21.07 26.41
C PRO A 309 2.97 -20.09 27.58
N TYR A 310 2.44 -18.90 27.33
CA TYR A 310 2.33 -17.85 28.35
C TYR A 310 0.94 -17.86 29.03
N PRO A 311 0.83 -17.37 30.28
CA PRO A 311 -0.42 -17.43 31.05
C PRO A 311 -1.46 -16.38 30.64
N GLN A 312 -1.08 -15.32 29.91
CA GLN A 312 -1.99 -14.23 29.58
C GLN A 312 -1.59 -13.52 28.28
N VAL A 313 -2.55 -12.81 27.67
CA VAL A 313 -2.28 -11.80 26.63
C VAL A 313 -3.08 -10.53 26.89
N THR A 314 -2.41 -9.39 26.82
CA THR A 314 -3.02 -8.07 26.89
C THR A 314 -3.14 -7.47 25.48
N THR A 315 -4.36 -7.18 25.03
CA THR A 315 -4.63 -6.44 23.80
C THR A 315 -5.00 -5.00 24.13
N THR A 316 -4.17 -4.04 23.74
CA THR A 316 -4.38 -2.63 24.10
C THR A 316 -4.67 -1.75 22.90
N ASP A 317 -5.44 -0.69 23.10
CA ASP A 317 -5.55 0.41 22.15
C ASP A 317 -4.29 1.29 22.16
N ARG A 318 -3.94 1.84 20.99
CA ARG A 318 -2.88 2.85 20.85
C ARG A 318 -3.33 3.97 19.91
N ILE A 319 -3.15 5.21 20.36
CA ILE A 319 -3.63 6.41 19.64
C ILE A 319 -3.00 6.54 18.24
N ARG A 320 -1.70 6.27 18.09
CA ARG A 320 -1.05 6.28 16.77
C ARG A 320 -1.34 4.96 16.06
N GLY A 321 -2.24 4.94 15.08
CA GLY A 321 -2.64 3.75 14.31
C GLY A 321 -1.52 2.77 13.86
N GLY A 322 -1.91 1.56 13.44
CA GLY A 322 -1.01 0.41 13.20
C GLY A 322 -1.01 -0.55 14.39
N GLY A 323 -0.18 -1.59 14.36
CA GLY A 323 0.00 -2.53 15.46
C GLY A 323 1.46 -2.62 15.93
N MET A 324 1.65 -3.23 17.10
CA MET A 324 2.94 -3.68 17.63
C MET A 324 2.78 -4.91 18.51
N GLU A 325 3.74 -5.80 18.37
CA GLU A 325 3.81 -7.15 18.88
C GLU A 325 4.92 -7.29 19.94
N TYR A 326 4.52 -7.41 21.21
CA TYR A 326 5.44 -7.78 22.29
C TYR A 326 4.96 -9.07 22.95
N PRO A 327 5.86 -9.85 23.57
CA PRO A 327 5.44 -11.02 24.33
C PRO A 327 4.35 -10.66 25.34
N MET A 328 3.24 -11.39 25.31
CA MET A 328 2.02 -11.17 26.12
C MET A 328 1.34 -9.78 25.98
N LEU A 329 1.78 -8.91 25.06
CA LEU A 329 1.23 -7.56 24.92
C LEU A 329 1.19 -7.13 23.46
N VAL A 330 -0.01 -6.90 22.93
CA VAL A 330 -0.20 -6.32 21.58
C VAL A 330 -0.83 -4.95 21.67
N MET A 331 -0.22 -3.96 21.01
CA MET A 331 -0.73 -2.58 20.97
C MET A 331 -1.35 -2.32 19.60
N ASN A 332 -2.67 -2.22 19.53
CA ASN A 332 -3.47 -2.13 18.32
C ASN A 332 -4.12 -0.76 18.15
N GLY A 333 -3.98 -0.14 16.99
CA GLY A 333 -4.61 1.15 16.69
C GLY A 333 -6.04 1.05 16.13
N SER A 334 -6.64 -0.14 16.15
CA SER A 334 -8.03 -0.35 15.78
C SER A 334 -8.53 -1.70 16.29
N ALA A 335 -9.84 -1.84 16.49
CA ALA A 335 -10.47 -3.11 16.84
C ALA A 335 -10.54 -4.14 15.69
N SER A 336 -9.89 -3.90 14.54
CA SER A 336 -9.95 -4.79 13.36
C SER A 336 -9.50 -6.21 13.71
N GLU A 337 -10.35 -7.22 13.46
CA GLU A 337 -10.00 -8.63 13.70
C GLU A 337 -8.76 -9.07 12.95
N GLY A 338 -8.59 -8.60 11.71
CA GLY A 338 -7.40 -8.90 10.93
C GLY A 338 -6.13 -8.31 11.55
N LEU A 339 -6.22 -7.12 12.17
CA LEU A 339 -5.09 -6.51 12.85
C LEU A 339 -4.79 -7.25 14.16
N ILE A 340 -5.82 -7.51 14.98
CA ILE A 340 -5.66 -8.24 16.26
C ILE A 340 -5.03 -9.61 16.03
N LEU A 341 -5.49 -10.36 15.01
CA LEU A 341 -4.85 -11.63 14.66
C LEU A 341 -3.41 -11.45 14.16
N HIS A 342 -3.11 -10.39 13.40
CA HIS A 342 -1.76 -10.11 12.92
C HIS A 342 -0.80 -9.94 14.11
N GLU A 343 -1.15 -9.07 15.06
CA GLU A 343 -0.33 -8.80 16.23
C GLU A 343 -0.24 -9.99 17.19
N ILE A 344 -1.32 -10.73 17.40
CA ILE A 344 -1.26 -11.96 18.22
C ILE A 344 -0.48 -13.06 17.47
N GLY A 345 -0.59 -13.13 16.15
CA GLY A 345 0.15 -14.07 15.29
C GLY A 345 1.66 -13.87 15.35
N HIS A 346 2.10 -12.62 15.46
CA HIS A 346 3.50 -12.30 15.75
C HIS A 346 3.98 -12.91 17.08
N ILE A 347 3.12 -13.05 18.10
CA ILE A 347 3.55 -13.73 19.33
C ILE A 347 3.94 -15.19 19.05
N TRP A 348 3.32 -15.88 18.09
CA TRP A 348 3.76 -17.22 17.68
C TRP A 348 5.06 -17.21 16.90
N PHE A 349 5.15 -16.38 15.85
CA PHE A 349 6.23 -16.48 14.86
C PHE A 349 7.38 -15.48 15.05
N TYR A 350 7.36 -14.76 16.16
CA TYR A 350 8.45 -13.92 16.67
C TYR A 350 8.52 -13.94 18.20
N GLY A 351 7.39 -13.74 18.89
CA GLY A 351 7.31 -13.75 20.36
C GLY A 351 7.83 -15.03 21.02
N ILE A 352 7.44 -16.18 20.46
CA ILE A 352 7.77 -17.53 20.93
C ILE A 352 8.91 -18.10 20.09
N LEU A 353 8.88 -17.86 18.79
CA LEU A 353 9.94 -18.20 17.85
C LEU A 353 10.80 -16.95 17.61
N GLY A 354 11.71 -16.63 18.53
CA GLY A 354 12.49 -15.37 18.56
C GLY A 354 13.44 -15.17 17.38
N ASN A 355 12.98 -15.09 16.14
CA ASN A 355 13.82 -14.86 14.98
C ASN A 355 14.45 -13.45 14.98
N ASN A 356 15.49 -13.26 14.16
CA ASN A 356 16.19 -11.99 14.04
C ASN A 356 15.55 -11.12 12.95
N GLU A 357 14.68 -10.17 13.33
CA GLU A 357 13.98 -9.30 12.38
C GLU A 357 14.90 -8.29 11.67
N VAL A 358 16.10 -8.03 12.22
CA VAL A 358 17.07 -7.15 11.58
C VAL A 358 17.65 -7.80 10.33
N THR A 359 17.88 -9.13 10.38
CA THR A 359 18.47 -9.88 9.27
C THR A 359 17.45 -10.63 8.42
N GLU A 360 16.37 -11.10 9.02
CA GLU A 360 15.38 -12.02 8.43
C GLU A 360 13.95 -11.60 8.82
N ALA A 361 13.59 -10.33 8.64
CA ALA A 361 12.26 -9.76 8.93
C ALA A 361 11.07 -10.56 8.38
N TRP A 362 11.28 -11.32 7.30
CA TRP A 362 10.23 -12.09 6.65
C TRP A 362 9.73 -13.29 7.49
N LEU A 363 10.56 -13.83 8.39
CA LEU A 363 10.14 -14.90 9.30
C LEU A 363 9.08 -14.43 10.30
N ASP A 364 9.04 -13.13 10.54
CA ASP A 364 8.05 -12.49 11.38
C ASP A 364 6.88 -11.94 10.54
N GLU A 365 7.11 -10.82 9.84
CA GLU A 365 6.10 -10.05 9.09
C GLU A 365 5.44 -10.87 7.96
N GLY A 366 6.21 -11.76 7.34
CA GLY A 366 5.75 -12.64 6.29
C GLY A 366 4.79 -13.72 6.80
N PHE A 367 5.14 -14.31 7.95
CA PHE A 367 4.29 -15.30 8.63
C PHE A 367 3.02 -14.63 9.14
N ALA A 368 3.12 -13.53 9.88
CA ALA A 368 1.95 -12.80 10.36
C ALA A 368 1.01 -12.41 9.21
N THR A 369 1.55 -11.97 8.07
CA THR A 369 0.78 -11.65 6.86
C THR A 369 0.06 -12.88 6.27
N PHE A 370 0.76 -14.01 6.16
CA PHE A 370 0.19 -15.27 5.68
C PHE A 370 -0.94 -15.77 6.58
N LEU A 371 -0.69 -15.86 7.89
CA LEU A 371 -1.62 -16.33 8.90
C LEU A 371 -2.89 -15.48 8.95
N THR A 372 -2.71 -14.15 8.90
CA THR A 372 -3.82 -13.21 8.91
C THR A 372 -4.76 -13.48 7.75
N ARG A 373 -4.21 -13.61 6.53
CA ARG A 373 -5.02 -13.88 5.35
C ARG A 373 -5.66 -15.26 5.40
N TRP A 374 -4.92 -16.28 5.85
CA TRP A 374 -5.45 -17.64 5.94
C TRP A 374 -6.63 -17.72 6.91
N TYR A 375 -6.48 -17.23 8.14
CA TYR A 375 -7.59 -17.18 9.10
C TYR A 375 -8.79 -16.41 8.58
N LEU A 376 -8.58 -15.23 8.00
CA LEU A 376 -9.69 -14.42 7.53
C LEU A 376 -10.42 -15.09 6.36
N MET A 377 -9.69 -15.80 5.50
CA MET A 377 -10.29 -16.59 4.42
C MET A 377 -11.03 -17.83 4.94
N ASP A 378 -10.49 -18.51 5.95
CA ASP A 378 -11.13 -19.63 6.62
C ASP A 378 -12.44 -19.20 7.30
N ARG A 379 -12.41 -18.06 8.00
CA ARG A 379 -13.53 -17.53 8.76
C ARG A 379 -14.62 -16.86 7.91
N TYR A 380 -14.21 -16.05 6.93
CA TYR A 380 -15.14 -15.20 6.16
C TYR A 380 -15.30 -15.65 4.70
N GLY A 381 -14.62 -16.72 4.29
CA GLY A 381 -14.57 -17.16 2.91
C GLY A 381 -13.59 -16.35 2.07
N GLU A 382 -13.55 -16.60 0.76
CA GLU A 382 -12.48 -16.16 -0.14
C GLU A 382 -12.10 -14.67 -0.10
N HIS A 383 -13.04 -13.79 0.21
CA HIS A 383 -12.80 -12.34 0.25
C HIS A 383 -12.06 -11.89 1.51
N GLY A 384 -12.05 -12.69 2.58
CA GLY A 384 -11.21 -12.45 3.76
C GLY A 384 -11.62 -11.26 4.63
N PHE A 385 -12.90 -10.91 4.73
CA PHE A 385 -13.38 -9.90 5.68
C PHE A 385 -14.86 -10.11 6.02
N ASP A 386 -15.31 -9.60 7.17
CA ASP A 386 -16.72 -9.73 7.58
C ASP A 386 -17.67 -8.89 6.70
N LEU A 387 -18.14 -9.48 5.60
CA LEU A 387 -19.10 -8.84 4.70
C LEU A 387 -20.46 -8.60 5.38
N LYS A 388 -20.82 -9.41 6.39
CA LYS A 388 -22.11 -9.31 7.07
C LYS A 388 -22.17 -8.02 7.89
N ASN A 389 -21.18 -7.78 8.75
CA ASN A 389 -21.23 -6.69 9.73
C ASN A 389 -20.46 -5.44 9.30
N THR A 390 -19.62 -5.49 8.26
CA THR A 390 -18.85 -4.31 7.84
C THR A 390 -19.74 -3.10 7.48
N LYS A 391 -19.39 -1.92 7.99
CA LYS A 391 -20.01 -0.63 7.64
C LYS A 391 -19.46 -0.06 6.32
N ARG A 392 -18.39 -0.65 5.75
CA ARG A 392 -17.72 -0.20 4.52
C ARG A 392 -18.62 -0.28 3.27
N TYR A 393 -19.52 -1.26 3.24
CA TYR A 393 -20.38 -1.53 2.09
C TYR A 393 -21.85 -1.39 2.46
N LYS A 394 -22.63 -0.72 1.60
CA LYS A 394 -24.10 -0.62 1.73
C LYS A 394 -24.76 -1.97 1.46
N PRO A 395 -25.98 -2.23 1.97
CA PRO A 395 -26.70 -3.49 1.73
C PRO A 395 -26.80 -3.88 0.25
N PHE A 396 -27.05 -2.90 -0.62
CA PHE A 396 -27.06 -3.10 -2.07
C PHE A 396 -25.71 -3.62 -2.61
N GLN A 397 -24.59 -3.04 -2.16
CA GLN A 397 -23.25 -3.43 -2.60
C GLN A 397 -22.93 -4.84 -2.10
N LYS A 398 -23.22 -5.15 -0.83
CA LYS A 398 -23.06 -6.49 -0.26
C LYS A 398 -23.81 -7.57 -1.05
N LYS A 399 -24.99 -7.23 -1.58
CA LYS A 399 -25.86 -8.15 -2.33
C LYS A 399 -25.43 -8.33 -3.80
N TYR A 400 -25.01 -7.27 -4.47
CA TYR A 400 -24.83 -7.27 -5.93
C TYR A 400 -23.39 -7.08 -6.41
N TRP A 401 -22.47 -6.65 -5.54
CA TRP A 401 -21.06 -6.55 -5.90
C TRP A 401 -20.35 -7.89 -5.73
N HIS A 402 -19.39 -8.12 -6.62
CA HIS A 402 -18.40 -9.17 -6.45
C HIS A 402 -17.19 -8.60 -5.72
N PHE A 403 -16.66 -9.37 -4.77
CA PHE A 403 -15.47 -9.02 -4.01
C PHE A 403 -14.30 -9.88 -4.47
N THR A 404 -13.14 -9.27 -4.66
CA THR A 404 -11.95 -9.99 -5.10
C THR A 404 -11.47 -10.91 -3.98
N ASN A 405 -11.08 -12.12 -4.34
CA ASN A 405 -10.43 -13.07 -3.45
C ASN A 405 -9.20 -12.41 -2.77
N SER A 406 -9.04 -12.61 -1.46
CA SER A 406 -7.99 -11.98 -0.65
C SER A 406 -6.60 -12.37 -1.13
N LEU A 407 -6.36 -13.67 -1.38
CA LEU A 407 -5.13 -14.15 -2.01
C LEU A 407 -4.94 -13.53 -3.40
N GLY A 408 -6.00 -13.48 -4.21
CA GLY A 408 -5.97 -12.86 -5.53
C GLY A 408 -5.53 -11.39 -5.52
N ASN A 409 -5.95 -10.61 -4.52
CA ASN A 409 -5.49 -9.23 -4.34
C ASN A 409 -3.99 -9.18 -4.02
N SER A 410 -3.52 -10.00 -3.06
CA SER A 410 -2.10 -10.06 -2.69
C SER A 410 -1.22 -10.50 -3.85
N GLN A 411 -1.64 -11.52 -4.60
CA GLN A 411 -0.95 -12.00 -5.81
C GLN A 411 -0.83 -10.88 -6.85
N TRP A 412 -1.91 -10.14 -7.15
CA TRP A 412 -1.80 -9.00 -8.08
C TRP A 412 -0.84 -7.93 -7.56
N SER A 413 -0.82 -7.66 -6.26
CA SER A 413 0.12 -6.71 -5.66
C SER A 413 1.57 -7.17 -5.85
N VAL A 414 1.87 -8.43 -5.53
CA VAL A 414 3.19 -9.06 -5.69
C VAL A 414 3.62 -9.09 -7.15
N ILE A 415 2.76 -9.53 -8.08
CA ILE A 415 3.05 -9.58 -9.51
C ILE A 415 3.41 -8.19 -10.06
N ASN A 416 2.63 -7.17 -9.71
CA ASN A 416 2.93 -5.79 -10.14
C ASN A 416 4.24 -5.27 -9.53
N PHE A 417 4.56 -5.64 -8.29
CA PHE A 417 5.82 -5.27 -7.64
C PHE A 417 7.03 -5.97 -8.29
N GLN A 418 6.97 -7.28 -8.52
CA GLN A 418 8.02 -8.05 -9.20
C GLN A 418 8.33 -7.47 -10.59
N LEU A 419 7.27 -7.11 -11.34
CA LEU A 419 7.40 -6.55 -12.70
C LEU A 419 7.70 -5.04 -12.74
N SER A 420 7.72 -4.36 -11.58
CA SER A 420 8.07 -2.95 -11.49
C SER A 420 9.58 -2.69 -11.66
N GLY A 421 10.41 -3.72 -11.45
CA GLY A 421 11.86 -3.62 -11.38
C GLY A 421 12.38 -2.97 -10.09
N ALA A 422 11.54 -2.88 -9.06
CA ALA A 422 11.93 -2.50 -7.70
C ALA A 422 12.14 -3.72 -6.77
N ASP A 423 11.96 -4.93 -7.31
CA ASP A 423 12.07 -6.17 -6.54
C ASP A 423 13.50 -6.43 -6.04
N GLU A 424 13.60 -7.05 -4.88
CA GLU A 424 14.84 -7.46 -4.22
C GLU A 424 14.62 -8.84 -3.56
N PRO A 425 15.67 -9.61 -3.25
CA PRO A 425 15.51 -10.87 -2.53
C PRO A 425 14.88 -10.69 -1.13
N ILE A 426 14.10 -11.67 -0.67
CA ILE A 426 13.38 -11.62 0.61
C ILE A 426 14.35 -11.62 1.81
N SER A 427 15.38 -12.47 1.80
CA SER A 427 16.31 -12.67 2.93
C SER A 427 17.39 -11.61 3.05
N LYS A 428 17.08 -10.39 2.60
CA LYS A 428 17.97 -9.25 2.70
C LYS A 428 17.75 -8.53 4.03
N LYS A 429 18.84 -8.16 4.71
CA LYS A 429 18.78 -7.39 5.97
C LYS A 429 17.96 -6.10 5.80
N SER A 430 17.14 -5.79 6.79
CA SER A 430 16.12 -4.74 6.74
C SER A 430 16.66 -3.35 6.37
N TYR A 431 17.84 -3.00 6.88
CA TYR A 431 18.50 -1.72 6.61
C TYR A 431 19.22 -1.63 5.24
N LEU A 432 19.29 -2.72 4.48
CA LEU A 432 19.96 -2.76 3.17
C LEU A 432 18.99 -2.59 1.98
N PHE A 433 17.68 -2.62 2.20
CA PHE A 433 16.69 -2.41 1.12
C PHE A 433 16.78 -0.99 0.54
N LYS A 434 16.53 -0.87 -0.77
CA LYS A 434 16.69 0.41 -1.50
C LYS A 434 15.61 1.45 -1.19
N GLY A 435 14.57 1.08 -0.44
CA GLY A 435 13.53 1.99 0.02
C GLY A 435 12.39 1.27 0.77
N ASN A 436 11.53 2.06 1.42
CA ASN A 436 10.44 1.53 2.26
C ASN A 436 9.44 0.64 1.49
N SER A 437 9.16 0.93 0.22
CA SER A 437 8.29 0.05 -0.58
C SER A 437 8.95 -1.30 -0.83
N SER A 438 10.27 -1.34 -1.08
CA SER A 438 10.98 -2.60 -1.28
C SER A 438 10.97 -3.43 -0.01
N TYR A 439 11.27 -2.82 1.14
CA TYR A 439 11.14 -3.48 2.45
C TYR A 439 9.71 -4.00 2.68
N GLY A 440 8.68 -3.16 2.50
CA GLY A 440 7.29 -3.55 2.77
C GLY A 440 6.81 -4.73 1.92
N TYR A 441 7.20 -4.81 0.65
CA TYR A 441 6.85 -5.99 -0.17
C TYR A 441 7.67 -7.22 0.20
N ASN A 442 8.98 -7.06 0.46
CA ASN A 442 9.89 -8.19 0.68
C ASN A 442 9.85 -8.76 2.12
N ALA A 443 9.42 -7.98 3.11
CA ALA A 443 9.20 -8.47 4.47
C ALA A 443 7.77 -9.03 4.68
N TYR A 444 6.75 -8.47 4.01
CA TYR A 444 5.33 -8.81 4.28
C TYR A 444 4.68 -9.59 3.13
N SER A 445 4.44 -8.90 2.01
CA SER A 445 3.52 -9.39 0.96
C SER A 445 4.09 -10.56 0.16
N LYS A 446 5.38 -10.48 -0.24
CA LYS A 446 6.04 -11.55 -0.99
C LYS A 446 6.21 -12.81 -0.16
N PRO A 447 6.73 -12.78 1.08
CA PRO A 447 6.84 -14.00 1.89
C PRO A 447 5.47 -14.55 2.31
N GLY A 448 4.47 -13.69 2.49
CA GLY A 448 3.10 -14.14 2.75
C GLY A 448 2.52 -14.98 1.60
N VAL A 449 2.78 -14.57 0.35
CA VAL A 449 2.42 -15.36 -0.86
C VAL A 449 3.40 -16.51 -1.13
N MET A 450 4.67 -16.33 -0.73
CA MET A 450 5.64 -17.35 -0.31
C MET A 450 4.97 -18.61 0.23
N LEU A 451 4.45 -18.44 1.44
CA LEU A 451 3.88 -19.50 2.25
C LEU A 451 2.59 -20.07 1.66
N ASP A 452 1.79 -19.28 0.94
CA ASP A 452 0.65 -19.82 0.18
C ASP A 452 1.05 -20.80 -0.91
N GLU A 453 2.07 -20.45 -1.70
CA GLU A 453 2.56 -21.32 -2.76
C GLU A 453 3.22 -22.56 -2.18
N LEU A 454 3.94 -22.43 -1.06
CA LEU A 454 4.50 -23.57 -0.33
C LEU A 454 3.39 -24.52 0.16
N GLN A 455 2.36 -23.98 0.80
CA GLN A 455 1.19 -24.74 1.24
C GLN A 455 0.52 -25.46 0.06
N TYR A 456 0.38 -24.79 -1.09
CA TYR A 456 -0.23 -25.38 -2.28
C TYR A 456 0.60 -26.52 -2.87
N VAL A 457 1.92 -26.40 -2.89
CA VAL A 457 2.83 -27.43 -3.42
C VAL A 457 2.88 -28.66 -2.52
N LEU A 458 2.98 -28.45 -1.20
CA LEU A 458 3.04 -29.54 -0.22
C LEU A 458 1.67 -30.17 0.05
N GLY A 459 0.60 -29.39 -0.11
CA GLY A 459 -0.74 -29.71 0.35
C GLY A 459 -0.90 -29.47 1.85
N ASP A 460 -2.14 -29.17 2.27
CA ASP A 460 -2.47 -28.73 3.64
C ASP A 460 -1.93 -29.67 4.72
N SER A 461 -2.03 -30.99 4.53
CA SER A 461 -1.60 -31.94 5.57
C SER A 461 -0.09 -31.95 5.83
N ILE A 462 0.74 -31.87 4.79
CA ILE A 462 2.20 -31.86 4.96
C ILE A 462 2.64 -30.48 5.46
N PHE A 463 2.03 -29.42 4.94
CA PHE A 463 2.30 -28.06 5.37
C PHE A 463 1.98 -27.87 6.86
N ASP A 464 0.79 -28.27 7.32
CA ASP A 464 0.36 -28.14 8.72
C ASP A 464 1.33 -28.88 9.65
N VAL A 465 1.70 -30.12 9.32
CA VAL A 465 2.67 -30.92 10.10
C VAL A 465 4.07 -30.27 10.09
N GLY A 466 4.52 -29.74 8.95
CA GLY A 466 5.79 -29.02 8.85
C GLY A 466 5.85 -27.77 9.72
N MET A 467 4.77 -26.99 9.72
CA MET A 467 4.66 -25.79 10.56
C MET A 467 4.59 -26.14 12.06
N GLN A 468 3.88 -27.22 12.42
CA GLN A 468 3.83 -27.72 13.80
C GLN A 468 5.19 -28.26 14.27
N GLU A 469 5.93 -28.96 13.41
CA GLU A 469 7.28 -29.42 13.73
C GLU A 469 8.26 -28.25 13.87
N TYR A 470 8.14 -27.23 13.01
CA TYR A 470 8.91 -25.99 13.14
C TYR A 470 8.65 -25.31 14.49
N TYR A 471 7.37 -25.11 14.85
CA TYR A 471 6.99 -24.55 16.15
C TYR A 471 7.54 -25.40 17.31
N LYS A 472 7.21 -26.68 17.36
CA LYS A 472 7.59 -27.59 18.45
C LYS A 472 9.11 -27.67 18.68
N ARG A 473 9.90 -27.61 17.61
CA ARG A 473 11.35 -27.75 17.69
C ARG A 473 12.03 -26.47 18.20
N TRP A 474 11.46 -25.31 17.86
CA TRP A 474 12.05 -23.99 18.06
C TRP A 474 11.29 -23.09 19.03
N GLU A 475 10.21 -23.56 19.64
CA GLU A 475 9.49 -22.88 20.71
C GLU A 475 10.45 -22.42 21.81
N LEU A 476 10.38 -21.12 22.13
CA LEU A 476 11.21 -20.40 23.11
C LEU A 476 12.73 -20.45 22.82
N LYS A 477 13.06 -20.43 21.51
CA LYS A 477 14.41 -20.36 20.94
C LYS A 477 14.47 -19.34 19.80
N HIS A 478 15.67 -19.07 19.29
CA HIS A 478 15.92 -18.18 18.15
C HIS A 478 16.08 -18.96 16.83
N PRO A 479 15.02 -19.23 16.05
CA PRO A 479 15.17 -19.85 14.73
C PRO A 479 15.68 -18.85 13.68
N ASN A 480 16.10 -19.40 12.53
CA ASN A 480 16.54 -18.65 11.35
C ASN A 480 16.04 -19.34 10.06
N GLU A 481 16.35 -18.77 8.89
CA GLU A 481 15.92 -19.33 7.60
C GLU A 481 16.26 -20.82 7.45
N ALA A 482 17.51 -21.21 7.74
CA ALA A 482 17.97 -22.58 7.58
C ALA A 482 17.19 -23.56 8.48
N ARG A 483 16.85 -23.13 9.69
CA ARG A 483 16.09 -23.93 10.67
C ARG A 483 14.63 -24.11 10.25
N PHE A 484 14.01 -23.10 9.64
CA PHE A 484 12.68 -23.22 9.04
C PHE A 484 12.71 -24.15 7.82
N LYS A 485 13.61 -23.93 6.86
CA LYS A 485 13.78 -24.79 5.67
C LYS A 485 13.93 -26.26 6.09
N ALA A 486 14.83 -26.54 7.03
CA ALA A 486 15.07 -27.90 7.52
C ALA A 486 13.81 -28.55 8.12
N ALA A 487 12.99 -27.83 8.88
CA ALA A 487 11.75 -28.38 9.45
C ALA A 487 10.75 -28.77 8.34
N ILE A 488 10.63 -27.95 7.30
CA ILE A 488 9.73 -28.22 6.16
C ILE A 488 10.26 -29.35 5.28
N GLU A 489 11.55 -29.38 4.97
CA GLU A 489 12.17 -30.42 4.14
C GLU A 489 12.17 -31.79 4.83
N GLU A 490 12.48 -31.85 6.13
CA GLU A 490 12.45 -33.11 6.90
C GLU A 490 11.04 -33.69 6.99
N THR A 491 10.01 -32.85 7.13
CA THR A 491 8.61 -33.30 7.23
C THR A 491 8.00 -33.67 5.88
N SER A 492 8.35 -32.94 4.82
CA SER A 492 7.90 -33.24 3.46
C SER A 492 8.65 -34.40 2.81
N GLY A 493 9.90 -34.65 3.23
CA GLY A 493 10.80 -35.60 2.58
C GLY A 493 11.27 -35.15 1.19
N GLU A 494 11.10 -33.87 0.84
CA GLU A 494 11.53 -33.27 -0.41
C GLU A 494 12.63 -32.22 -0.17
N GLU A 495 13.57 -32.10 -1.12
CA GLU A 495 14.56 -31.01 -1.17
C GLU A 495 13.93 -29.81 -1.89
N LEU A 496 13.88 -28.67 -1.21
CA LEU A 496 13.09 -27.49 -1.59
C LEU A 496 13.95 -26.26 -1.92
N ASP A 497 15.26 -26.42 -2.11
CA ASP A 497 16.16 -25.35 -2.54
C ASP A 497 15.66 -24.64 -3.81
N TRP A 498 15.14 -25.41 -4.79
CA TRP A 498 14.54 -24.85 -6.02
C TRP A 498 13.37 -23.88 -5.72
N PHE A 499 12.64 -24.12 -4.63
CA PHE A 499 11.55 -23.27 -4.17
C PHE A 499 12.13 -22.08 -3.41
N PHE A 500 12.80 -22.33 -2.28
CA PHE A 500 13.25 -21.28 -1.37
C PHE A 500 14.24 -20.31 -2.00
N ASP A 501 15.27 -20.78 -2.71
CA ASP A 501 16.32 -19.89 -3.23
C ASP A 501 15.76 -18.89 -4.25
N SER A 502 14.77 -19.31 -5.04
CA SER A 502 14.14 -18.46 -6.05
C SER A 502 13.36 -17.28 -5.47
N TRP A 503 12.97 -17.38 -4.19
CA TRP A 503 12.26 -16.36 -3.43
C TRP A 503 13.15 -15.59 -2.46
N LEU A 504 13.95 -16.33 -1.69
CA LEU A 504 14.74 -15.84 -0.58
C LEU A 504 16.01 -15.12 -1.06
N HIS A 505 16.63 -15.65 -2.13
CA HIS A 505 17.96 -15.23 -2.60
C HIS A 505 17.98 -14.70 -4.03
N ASP A 506 16.84 -14.67 -4.73
CA ASP A 506 16.69 -14.16 -6.10
C ASP A 506 15.36 -13.37 -6.27
N THR A 507 15.11 -12.90 -7.49
CA THR A 507 13.92 -12.13 -7.92
C THR A 507 13.27 -12.81 -9.13
N GLN A 508 13.30 -14.15 -9.16
CA GLN A 508 12.79 -14.93 -10.29
C GLN A 508 11.26 -14.83 -10.39
N ILE A 509 10.78 -14.80 -11.62
CA ILE A 509 9.37 -14.62 -11.98
C ILE A 509 8.80 -15.95 -12.47
N LEU A 510 7.61 -16.30 -11.96
CA LEU A 510 6.85 -17.49 -12.36
C LEU A 510 5.96 -17.21 -13.56
N ASP A 511 6.05 -18.05 -14.59
CA ASP A 511 5.20 -17.98 -15.79
C ASP A 511 5.31 -19.29 -16.60
N TYR A 512 4.27 -20.10 -16.56
CA TYR A 512 4.15 -21.37 -17.29
C TYR A 512 2.90 -21.39 -18.17
N GLY A 513 3.07 -21.73 -19.44
CA GLY A 513 1.96 -21.84 -20.39
C GLY A 513 1.87 -23.17 -21.10
N ILE A 514 0.66 -23.47 -21.60
CA ILE A 514 0.39 -24.56 -22.54
C ILE A 514 0.59 -24.01 -23.96
N LYS A 515 1.61 -24.51 -24.66
CA LYS A 515 1.89 -24.12 -26.05
C LYS A 515 1.03 -24.89 -27.04
N ASP A 516 0.89 -26.19 -26.83
CA ASP A 516 0.07 -27.10 -27.63
C ASP A 516 -0.30 -28.32 -26.78
N TRP A 517 -1.28 -29.11 -27.22
CA TRP A 517 -1.56 -30.41 -26.64
C TRP A 517 -2.20 -31.35 -27.65
N LYS A 518 -1.85 -32.63 -27.58
CA LYS A 518 -2.35 -33.68 -28.46
C LYS A 518 -3.05 -34.75 -27.65
N ARG A 519 -4.06 -35.37 -28.26
CA ARG A 519 -4.79 -36.49 -27.67
C ARG A 519 -5.02 -37.57 -28.70
N SER A 520 -4.82 -38.81 -28.32
CA SER A 520 -5.07 -39.99 -29.16
C SER A 520 -5.71 -41.10 -28.35
N GLN A 521 -6.68 -41.81 -28.93
CA GLN A 521 -7.29 -42.96 -28.27
C GLN A 521 -6.45 -44.21 -28.56
N LYS A 522 -6.14 -44.97 -27.50
CA LYS A 522 -5.50 -46.28 -27.57
C LYS A 522 -6.53 -47.36 -27.90
N SER A 523 -6.04 -48.52 -28.36
CA SER A 523 -6.88 -49.68 -28.67
C SER A 523 -7.66 -50.23 -27.46
N ASP A 524 -7.18 -49.98 -26.24
CA ASP A 524 -7.84 -50.34 -24.99
C ASP A 524 -8.91 -49.33 -24.53
N GLY A 525 -9.20 -48.31 -25.33
CA GLY A 525 -10.21 -47.28 -25.06
C GLY A 525 -9.69 -46.06 -24.29
N ARG A 526 -8.53 -46.16 -23.62
CA ARG A 526 -7.92 -45.04 -22.89
C ARG A 526 -7.39 -43.97 -23.83
N TRP A 527 -7.25 -42.75 -23.33
CA TRP A 527 -6.69 -41.63 -24.09
C TRP A 527 -5.26 -41.34 -23.64
N THR A 528 -4.33 -41.24 -24.60
CA THR A 528 -3.01 -40.63 -24.37
C THR A 528 -3.15 -39.13 -24.58
N VAL A 529 -2.57 -38.36 -23.66
CA VAL A 529 -2.48 -36.90 -23.74
C VAL A 529 -1.03 -36.51 -23.67
N ASP A 530 -0.60 -35.68 -24.61
CA ASP A 530 0.72 -35.05 -24.63
C ASP A 530 0.52 -33.53 -24.53
N VAL A 531 1.02 -32.90 -23.47
CA VAL A 531 0.89 -31.45 -23.23
C VAL A 531 2.25 -30.79 -23.38
N ASP A 532 2.38 -29.89 -24.35
CA ASP A 532 3.60 -29.11 -24.55
C ASP A 532 3.58 -27.90 -23.60
N LEU A 533 4.36 -27.99 -22.53
CA LEU A 533 4.52 -26.95 -21.51
C LEU A 533 5.72 -26.07 -21.86
N VAL A 534 5.58 -24.76 -21.64
CA VAL A 534 6.65 -23.78 -21.84
C VAL A 534 6.78 -22.92 -20.59
N LYS A 535 8.01 -22.75 -20.11
CA LYS A 535 8.34 -21.79 -19.07
C LYS A 535 8.77 -20.48 -19.73
N TYR A 536 7.93 -19.45 -19.63
CA TYR A 536 8.24 -18.10 -20.13
C TYR A 536 9.03 -17.28 -19.12
N GLY A 537 8.85 -17.59 -17.83
CA GLY A 537 9.56 -16.99 -16.71
C GLY A 537 10.92 -17.66 -16.49
N ASN A 538 11.51 -17.41 -15.33
CA ASN A 538 12.76 -18.03 -14.91
C ASN A 538 12.65 -18.82 -13.60
N ARG A 539 11.55 -18.71 -12.86
CA ARG A 539 11.32 -19.47 -11.62
C ARG A 539 10.88 -20.90 -11.90
N GLU A 540 11.50 -21.87 -11.22
CA GLU A 540 11.09 -23.28 -11.26
C GLU A 540 9.85 -23.50 -10.38
N MET A 541 8.86 -24.23 -10.91
CA MET A 541 7.68 -24.64 -10.13
C MET A 541 7.00 -25.86 -10.75
N PRO A 542 6.65 -26.91 -9.98
CA PRO A 542 5.79 -27.97 -10.46
C PRO A 542 4.41 -27.42 -10.84
N GLN A 543 3.78 -28.00 -11.85
CA GLN A 543 2.47 -27.51 -12.33
C GLN A 543 1.38 -28.54 -12.07
N LEU A 544 0.32 -28.13 -11.36
CA LEU A 544 -0.90 -28.92 -11.26
C LEU A 544 -1.72 -28.72 -12.53
N LEU A 545 -2.00 -29.82 -13.23
CA LEU A 545 -2.91 -29.85 -14.37
C LEU A 545 -4.27 -30.35 -13.90
N GLU A 546 -5.35 -29.66 -14.30
CA GLU A 546 -6.71 -30.22 -14.27
C GLU A 546 -7.19 -30.45 -15.70
N VAL A 547 -7.62 -31.68 -15.98
CA VAL A 547 -8.14 -32.09 -17.28
C VAL A 547 -9.63 -32.36 -17.15
N LYS A 548 -10.44 -31.64 -17.93
CA LYS A 548 -11.89 -31.89 -18.02
C LYS A 548 -12.16 -32.99 -19.05
N LEU A 549 -12.90 -34.02 -18.66
CA LEU A 549 -13.28 -35.14 -19.54
C LEU A 549 -14.64 -34.90 -20.21
N ALA A 550 -14.97 -35.72 -21.21
CA ALA A 550 -16.20 -35.59 -22.00
C ALA A 550 -17.45 -35.97 -21.20
N ASP A 551 -17.34 -36.92 -20.27
CA ASP A 551 -18.39 -37.25 -19.29
C ASP A 551 -18.64 -36.14 -18.23
N GLY A 552 -17.80 -35.09 -18.21
CA GLY A 552 -17.90 -33.96 -17.29
C GLY A 552 -17.06 -34.08 -16.01
N THR A 553 -16.43 -35.24 -15.76
CA THR A 553 -15.50 -35.44 -14.65
C THR A 553 -14.18 -34.70 -14.88
N LYS A 554 -13.37 -34.59 -13.82
CA LYS A 554 -12.09 -33.87 -13.81
C LYS A 554 -11.01 -34.78 -13.26
N GLU A 555 -9.86 -34.79 -13.92
CA GLU A 555 -8.67 -35.49 -13.48
C GLU A 555 -7.57 -34.48 -13.14
N ARG A 556 -6.92 -34.65 -11.99
CA ARG A 556 -5.86 -33.74 -11.51
C ARG A 556 -4.53 -34.47 -11.44
N ILE A 557 -3.51 -33.92 -12.09
CA ILE A 557 -2.20 -34.58 -12.22
C ILE A 557 -1.09 -33.54 -12.07
N TRP A 558 -0.13 -33.80 -11.19
CA TRP A 558 1.05 -32.96 -11.03
C TRP A 558 2.14 -33.30 -12.05
N TRP A 559 2.61 -32.29 -12.76
CA TRP A 559 3.89 -32.34 -13.47
C TRP A 559 5.02 -31.92 -12.51
N LYS A 560 5.64 -32.93 -11.88
CA LYS A 560 6.71 -32.72 -10.87
C LYS A 560 8.12 -32.60 -11.46
N ASN A 561 8.38 -33.15 -12.64
CA ASN A 561 9.71 -33.17 -13.27
C ASN A 561 10.04 -31.86 -14.00
N HIS A 562 9.97 -30.74 -13.28
CA HIS A 562 9.92 -29.39 -13.86
C HIS A 562 11.29 -28.71 -13.97
N GLN A 563 12.22 -29.04 -13.08
CA GLN A 563 13.50 -28.34 -12.97
C GLN A 563 14.33 -28.41 -14.26
N TRP A 564 15.00 -27.30 -14.60
CA TRP A 564 15.88 -27.15 -15.77
C TRP A 564 15.18 -27.33 -17.13
N ARG A 565 13.83 -27.32 -17.16
CA ARG A 565 13.05 -27.45 -18.40
C ARG A 565 12.49 -26.09 -18.82
N LYS A 566 12.95 -25.61 -19.97
CA LYS A 566 12.36 -24.43 -20.65
C LYS A 566 11.11 -24.80 -21.46
N GLN A 567 11.13 -25.99 -22.05
CA GLN A 567 10.01 -26.59 -22.75
C GLN A 567 10.03 -28.10 -22.46
N ASP A 568 8.87 -28.69 -22.25
CA ASP A 568 8.69 -30.12 -22.02
C ASP A 568 7.40 -30.63 -22.65
N THR A 569 7.33 -31.92 -22.94
CA THR A 569 6.08 -32.59 -23.32
C THR A 569 5.71 -33.55 -22.20
N PHE A 570 4.63 -33.24 -21.47
CA PHE A 570 4.14 -34.09 -20.40
C PHE A 570 3.08 -35.06 -20.92
N SER A 571 3.39 -36.35 -20.89
CA SER A 571 2.55 -37.43 -21.41
C SER A 571 1.89 -38.24 -20.28
N PHE A 572 0.57 -38.44 -20.37
CA PHE A 572 -0.19 -39.26 -19.42
C PHE A 572 -1.40 -39.94 -20.07
N HIS A 573 -2.10 -40.78 -19.29
CA HIS A 573 -3.24 -41.56 -19.76
C HIS A 573 -4.52 -41.25 -18.97
N LEU A 574 -5.65 -41.20 -19.67
CA LEU A 574 -6.96 -40.89 -19.10
C LEU A 574 -7.99 -41.97 -19.48
N PRO A 575 -9.00 -42.20 -18.62
CA PRO A 575 -10.05 -43.19 -18.88
C PRO A 575 -11.04 -42.76 -19.95
N ASP A 576 -11.26 -41.46 -20.12
CA ASP A 576 -12.22 -40.89 -21.08
C ASP A 576 -11.58 -39.73 -21.89
N LYS A 577 -12.30 -39.25 -22.90
CA LYS A 577 -11.86 -38.25 -23.86
C LYS A 577 -11.59 -36.90 -23.18
N PRO A 578 -10.36 -36.37 -23.25
CA PRO A 578 -10.03 -35.07 -22.67
C PRO A 578 -10.52 -33.92 -23.55
N MET A 579 -11.12 -32.92 -22.90
CA MET A 579 -11.78 -31.78 -23.54
C MET A 579 -11.05 -30.45 -23.34
N ALA A 580 -10.44 -30.25 -22.17
CA ALA A 580 -9.70 -29.04 -21.83
C ALA A 580 -8.66 -29.32 -20.75
N ILE A 581 -7.58 -28.54 -20.73
CA ILE A 581 -6.51 -28.59 -19.73
C ILE A 581 -6.29 -27.18 -19.18
N VAL A 582 -6.10 -27.06 -17.87
CA VAL A 582 -5.70 -25.83 -17.19
C VAL A 582 -4.51 -26.11 -16.26
N LEU A 583 -3.53 -25.21 -16.28
CA LEU A 583 -2.45 -25.15 -15.28
C LEU A 583 -2.88 -24.30 -14.09
N ASP A 584 -2.52 -24.75 -12.88
CA ASP A 584 -2.90 -24.11 -11.62
C ASP A 584 -4.42 -23.83 -11.57
N PRO A 585 -5.27 -24.88 -11.54
CA PRO A 585 -6.73 -24.73 -11.55
C PRO A 585 -7.27 -23.94 -10.36
N ASP A 586 -6.56 -23.98 -9.23
CA ASP A 586 -6.99 -23.37 -7.96
C ASP A 586 -6.46 -21.94 -7.77
N VAL A 587 -5.72 -21.41 -8.76
CA VAL A 587 -5.24 -20.02 -8.79
C VAL A 587 -4.33 -19.67 -7.60
N LYS A 588 -3.57 -20.64 -7.11
CA LYS A 588 -2.75 -20.49 -5.91
C LYS A 588 -1.36 -19.92 -6.20
N THR A 589 -0.89 -20.02 -7.44
CA THR A 589 0.45 -19.56 -7.83
C THR A 589 0.48 -18.10 -8.29
N VAL A 590 1.64 -17.43 -8.19
CA VAL A 590 1.85 -16.05 -8.72
C VAL A 590 2.20 -16.03 -10.21
N ASP A 591 1.71 -16.99 -11.00
CA ASP A 591 1.90 -16.97 -12.45
C ASP A 591 1.47 -15.63 -13.05
N VAL A 592 2.42 -14.92 -13.68
CA VAL A 592 2.20 -13.54 -14.12
C VAL A 592 1.23 -13.44 -15.31
N ASP A 593 1.05 -14.51 -16.08
CA ASP A 593 0.16 -14.53 -17.25
C ASP A 593 -0.67 -15.80 -17.42
N ARG A 594 -1.69 -15.97 -16.57
CA ARG A 594 -2.63 -17.09 -16.70
C ARG A 594 -3.42 -17.19 -18.02
N ARG A 595 -3.27 -16.26 -18.96
CA ARG A 595 -3.90 -16.39 -20.30
C ARG A 595 -3.29 -17.52 -21.10
N ASN A 596 -2.03 -17.88 -20.83
CA ASN A 596 -1.33 -18.98 -21.49
C ASN A 596 -1.51 -20.33 -20.74
N ASN A 597 -2.12 -20.35 -19.55
CA ASN A 597 -2.35 -21.56 -18.74
C ASN A 597 -3.51 -22.45 -19.21
N HIS A 598 -4.28 -22.04 -20.22
CA HIS A 598 -5.51 -22.73 -20.64
C HIS A 598 -5.42 -23.24 -22.08
N SER A 599 -5.69 -24.53 -22.29
CA SER A 599 -5.66 -25.17 -23.60
C SER A 599 -6.71 -24.63 -24.59
N ASN A 600 -7.83 -24.12 -24.08
CA ASN A 600 -8.95 -23.58 -24.86
C ASN A 600 -9.06 -22.04 -24.73
N GLY A 601 -7.98 -21.40 -24.29
CA GLY A 601 -7.95 -19.99 -23.93
C GLY A 601 -8.61 -19.71 -22.58
N LEU A 602 -8.22 -18.59 -21.96
CA LEU A 602 -8.75 -18.16 -20.67
C LEU A 602 -10.29 -18.00 -20.75
N PRO A 603 -11.05 -18.54 -19.77
CA PRO A 603 -12.50 -18.42 -19.69
C PRO A 603 -12.98 -16.97 -19.65
N ARG A 604 -14.31 -16.81 -19.65
CA ARG A 604 -14.98 -15.51 -19.75
C ARG A 604 -16.08 -15.43 -18.71
N THR A 605 -16.02 -14.43 -17.83
CA THR A 605 -17.09 -14.15 -16.86
C THR A 605 -17.87 -12.91 -17.29
N TRP A 606 -19.16 -13.10 -17.59
CA TRP A 606 -20.07 -12.01 -17.95
C TRP A 606 -20.79 -11.46 -16.73
N MET A 607 -20.86 -10.13 -16.61
CA MET A 607 -21.65 -9.49 -15.55
C MET A 607 -22.08 -8.07 -15.88
N PHE A 608 -23.11 -7.62 -15.18
CA PHE A 608 -23.48 -6.21 -15.18
C PHE A 608 -22.45 -5.37 -14.42
N ARG A 609 -22.09 -4.19 -14.94
CA ARG A 609 -21.21 -3.25 -14.24
C ARG A 609 -22.00 -2.35 -13.32
N TRP A 610 -21.93 -2.64 -12.03
CA TRP A 610 -22.38 -1.71 -11.01
C TRP A 610 -21.41 -0.53 -10.87
N PRO A 611 -21.89 0.72 -10.77
CA PRO A 611 -21.05 1.87 -10.45
C PRO A 611 -20.21 1.60 -9.20
N GLY A 612 -18.91 1.90 -9.25
CA GLY A 612 -17.99 1.76 -8.11
C GLY A 612 -17.52 0.32 -7.80
N MET A 613 -18.09 -0.71 -8.43
CA MET A 613 -17.63 -2.09 -8.24
C MET A 613 -16.25 -2.30 -8.88
N ASN A 614 -15.31 -2.79 -8.09
CA ASN A 614 -13.97 -3.15 -8.55
C ASN A 614 -13.69 -4.61 -8.18
N TRP A 615 -13.86 -5.50 -9.17
CA TRP A 615 -13.60 -6.93 -9.02
C TRP A 615 -12.48 -7.32 -9.98
N ASN A 616 -11.41 -7.91 -9.46
CA ASN A 616 -10.20 -8.20 -10.21
C ASN A 616 -9.71 -9.64 -9.96
N HIS A 617 -10.43 -10.60 -10.53
CA HIS A 617 -10.06 -12.01 -10.44
C HIS A 617 -8.95 -12.39 -11.44
N ARG A 618 -8.34 -13.57 -11.26
CA ARG A 618 -7.17 -14.04 -12.03
C ARG A 618 -7.46 -15.21 -12.99
N ASP A 619 -8.67 -15.75 -13.00
CA ASP A 619 -9.05 -16.99 -13.69
C ASP A 619 -9.98 -16.83 -14.90
N SER A 620 -10.32 -15.59 -15.27
CA SER A 620 -11.11 -15.36 -16.47
C SER A 620 -10.91 -13.96 -17.03
N TYR A 621 -11.33 -13.76 -18.28
CA TYR A 621 -11.61 -12.44 -18.80
C TYR A 621 -12.87 -11.89 -18.14
N LEU A 622 -12.75 -10.74 -17.50
CA LEU A 622 -13.91 -10.01 -17.01
C LEU A 622 -14.61 -9.32 -18.18
N GLN A 623 -15.82 -9.76 -18.50
CA GLN A 623 -16.70 -9.14 -19.49
C GLN A 623 -17.85 -8.43 -18.80
N GLN A 624 -17.85 -7.11 -18.91
CA GLN A 624 -18.85 -6.28 -18.26
C GLN A 624 -19.73 -5.58 -19.29
N TRP A 625 -20.97 -5.36 -18.91
CA TRP A 625 -21.89 -4.54 -19.68
C TRP A 625 -22.68 -3.58 -18.80
N SER A 626 -23.08 -2.45 -19.35
CA SER A 626 -24.06 -1.55 -18.74
C SER A 626 -24.79 -0.76 -19.83
N PRO A 627 -26.04 -0.33 -19.59
CA PRO A 627 -26.68 0.68 -20.41
C PRO A 627 -25.81 1.93 -20.50
N ASP A 628 -25.82 2.54 -21.68
CA ASP A 628 -25.19 3.84 -21.97
C ASP A 628 -26.29 4.75 -22.54
N LEU A 629 -26.24 6.04 -22.23
CA LEU A 629 -27.24 7.00 -22.69
C LEU A 629 -26.53 8.30 -23.05
N ASN A 630 -26.65 8.68 -24.32
CA ASN A 630 -26.16 9.96 -24.83
C ASN A 630 -27.34 10.84 -25.27
N TYR A 631 -27.07 12.12 -25.51
CA TYR A 631 -28.08 13.07 -25.99
C TYR A 631 -27.49 13.97 -27.07
N HIS A 632 -28.28 14.27 -28.09
CA HIS A 632 -27.99 15.30 -29.10
C HIS A 632 -29.31 15.88 -29.62
N GLU A 633 -29.40 17.18 -29.93
CA GLU A 633 -30.68 17.80 -30.35
C GLU A 633 -31.33 17.12 -31.59
N LEU A 634 -30.49 16.72 -32.56
CA LEU A 634 -30.94 16.03 -33.77
C LEU A 634 -31.60 14.68 -33.50
N ASP A 635 -31.27 13.99 -32.40
CA ASP A 635 -31.79 12.66 -32.04
C ASP A 635 -32.64 12.61 -30.76
N GLY A 636 -32.54 13.62 -29.91
CA GLY A 636 -32.93 13.51 -28.51
C GLY A 636 -32.02 12.52 -27.76
N TYR A 637 -32.63 11.59 -27.01
CA TYR A 637 -31.89 10.56 -26.28
C TYR A 637 -31.45 9.43 -27.21
N MET A 638 -30.18 9.07 -27.13
CA MET A 638 -29.53 8.01 -27.90
C MET A 638 -29.20 6.83 -26.97
N PRO A 639 -30.11 5.85 -26.81
CA PRO A 639 -29.86 4.68 -25.99
C PRO A 639 -28.71 3.86 -26.56
N GLY A 640 -27.96 3.20 -25.68
CA GLY A 640 -26.78 2.45 -26.07
C GLY A 640 -26.33 1.42 -25.05
N LEU A 641 -25.22 0.78 -25.37
CA LEU A 641 -24.56 -0.22 -24.55
C LEU A 641 -23.08 0.12 -24.42
N TRP A 642 -22.59 0.01 -23.19
CA TRP A 642 -21.16 -0.08 -22.91
C TRP A 642 -20.81 -1.55 -22.64
N LEU A 643 -19.82 -2.04 -23.37
CA LEU A 643 -19.23 -3.37 -23.22
C LEU A 643 -17.76 -3.21 -22.85
N SER A 644 -17.26 -4.03 -21.95
CA SER A 644 -15.85 -4.03 -21.58
C SER A 644 -15.32 -5.43 -21.41
N ARG A 645 -14.11 -5.65 -21.89
CA ARG A 645 -13.34 -6.87 -21.67
C ARG A 645 -12.03 -6.49 -21.01
N ALA A 646 -11.74 -7.03 -19.83
CA ALA A 646 -10.50 -6.76 -19.12
C ALA A 646 -9.86 -8.05 -18.58
N TYR A 647 -8.54 -8.01 -18.38
CA TYR A 647 -7.81 -9.00 -17.60
C TYR A 647 -6.66 -8.31 -16.85
N GLY A 648 -6.83 -8.19 -15.53
CA GLY A 648 -5.88 -7.56 -14.64
C GLY A 648 -5.42 -6.17 -15.10
N SER A 649 -4.14 -5.89 -14.90
CA SER A 649 -3.48 -4.68 -15.40
C SER A 649 -2.96 -4.82 -16.84
N TRP A 650 -3.13 -6.00 -17.45
CA TRP A 650 -2.52 -6.37 -18.73
C TRP A 650 -3.28 -5.92 -19.96
N GLN A 651 -4.60 -5.95 -19.90
CA GLN A 651 -5.40 -5.56 -21.05
C GLN A 651 -6.79 -5.11 -20.63
N ARG A 652 -7.30 -4.13 -21.38
CA ARG A 652 -8.68 -3.68 -21.29
C ARG A 652 -9.14 -3.15 -22.64
N THR A 653 -10.32 -3.55 -23.05
CA THR A 653 -11.00 -3.03 -24.24
C THR A 653 -12.40 -2.61 -23.85
N ASP A 654 -12.70 -1.33 -24.00
CA ASP A 654 -14.02 -0.74 -23.79
C ASP A 654 -14.63 -0.40 -25.15
N PHE A 655 -15.88 -0.80 -25.36
CA PHE A 655 -16.66 -0.50 -26.56
C PHE A 655 -17.99 0.12 -26.16
N ARG A 656 -18.31 1.27 -26.74
CA ARG A 656 -19.62 1.92 -26.62
C ARG A 656 -20.30 1.92 -27.96
N ILE A 657 -21.60 1.69 -27.95
CA ILE A 657 -22.46 1.80 -29.12
C ILE A 657 -23.77 2.49 -28.73
N ASN A 658 -24.21 3.47 -29.51
CA ASN A 658 -25.47 4.19 -29.29
C ASN A 658 -26.23 4.28 -30.62
N TYR A 659 -27.55 4.32 -30.56
CA TYR A 659 -28.42 4.45 -31.72
C TYR A 659 -29.14 5.81 -31.70
N GLY A 660 -29.02 6.56 -32.79
CA GLY A 660 -29.78 7.78 -33.02
C GLY A 660 -31.21 7.45 -33.46
N ILE A 661 -32.20 7.83 -32.66
CA ILE A 661 -33.61 7.47 -32.93
C ILE A 661 -34.16 8.19 -34.16
N LYS A 662 -33.69 9.42 -34.44
CA LYS A 662 -34.21 10.23 -35.54
C LYS A 662 -33.32 10.16 -36.77
N SER A 663 -32.00 10.12 -36.59
CA SER A 663 -31.03 9.96 -37.68
C SER A 663 -31.00 8.53 -38.22
N GLU A 664 -31.45 7.55 -37.42
CA GLU A 664 -31.33 6.11 -37.69
C GLU A 664 -29.86 5.65 -37.82
N GLU A 665 -28.91 6.41 -37.28
CA GLU A 665 -27.48 6.12 -37.35
C GLU A 665 -26.94 5.38 -36.11
N ILE A 666 -25.81 4.70 -36.30
CA ILE A 666 -25.07 4.01 -35.25
C ILE A 666 -23.81 4.79 -34.92
N TYR A 667 -23.63 5.10 -33.65
CA TYR A 667 -22.45 5.76 -33.11
C TYR A 667 -21.64 4.79 -32.26
N TRP A 668 -20.32 4.87 -32.32
CA TRP A 668 -19.46 3.96 -31.56
C TRP A 668 -18.14 4.59 -31.11
N ASP A 669 -17.59 4.08 -30.00
CA ASP A 669 -16.27 4.44 -29.43
C ASP A 669 -15.61 3.15 -28.92
N LEU A 670 -14.40 2.87 -29.42
CA LEU A 670 -13.60 1.70 -29.09
C LEU A 670 -12.26 2.15 -28.50
N ARG A 671 -12.00 1.83 -27.23
CA ARG A 671 -10.74 2.09 -26.54
C ARG A 671 -10.11 0.79 -26.13
N SER A 672 -8.82 0.60 -26.41
CA SER A 672 -8.08 -0.58 -26.01
C SER A 672 -6.72 -0.21 -25.42
N MET A 673 -6.36 -0.84 -24.31
CA MET A 673 -5.07 -0.74 -23.67
C MET A 673 -4.47 -2.14 -23.52
N ARG A 674 -3.19 -2.29 -23.82
CA ARG A 674 -2.45 -3.53 -23.64
C ARG A 674 -1.05 -3.26 -23.08
N LYS A 675 -0.68 -3.98 -22.03
CA LYS A 675 0.68 -4.10 -21.53
C LYS A 675 1.21 -5.50 -21.87
N PRO A 676 2.32 -5.63 -22.61
CA PRO A 676 3.00 -6.91 -22.75
C PRO A 676 3.47 -7.41 -21.39
N VAL A 677 3.33 -8.71 -21.13
CA VAL A 677 3.79 -9.32 -19.88
C VAL A 677 5.26 -9.74 -20.00
N HIS A 678 5.58 -10.50 -21.06
CA HIS A 678 6.91 -11.10 -21.24
C HIS A 678 7.95 -10.17 -21.92
N HIS A 679 7.58 -8.95 -22.32
CA HIS A 679 8.42 -8.09 -23.15
C HIS A 679 8.47 -6.66 -22.60
N VAL A 680 9.67 -6.21 -22.19
CA VAL A 680 10.00 -4.81 -21.84
C VAL A 680 9.07 -4.21 -20.76
N THR A 681 9.52 -4.19 -19.52
CA THR A 681 8.78 -3.60 -18.38
C THR A 681 8.39 -2.13 -18.61
N GLY A 682 7.28 -1.69 -18.04
CA GLY A 682 6.84 -0.29 -18.14
C GLY A 682 6.35 0.15 -19.52
N LEU A 683 6.13 -0.79 -20.46
CA LEU A 683 5.58 -0.52 -21.79
C LEU A 683 4.04 -0.67 -21.80
N ARG A 684 3.35 0.25 -22.48
CA ARG A 684 1.89 0.20 -22.69
C ARG A 684 1.56 0.66 -24.10
N TYR A 685 0.64 -0.06 -24.74
CA TYR A 685 0.04 0.35 -26.00
C TYR A 685 -1.40 0.78 -25.75
N ASN A 686 -1.80 1.90 -26.33
CA ASN A 686 -3.19 2.33 -26.35
C ASN A 686 -3.65 2.53 -27.78
N PHE A 687 -4.92 2.24 -28.00
CA PHE A 687 -5.61 2.37 -29.26
C PHE A 687 -6.98 2.99 -28.98
N HIS A 688 -7.39 3.96 -29.77
CA HIS A 688 -8.72 4.54 -29.67
C HIS A 688 -9.24 4.87 -31.07
N ALA A 689 -10.46 4.41 -31.36
CA ALA A 689 -11.16 4.74 -32.58
C ALA A 689 -12.63 5.05 -32.28
N PHE A 690 -13.25 5.95 -33.03
CA PHE A 690 -14.66 6.25 -32.88
C PHE A 690 -15.29 6.78 -34.18
N TYR A 691 -16.62 6.70 -34.23
CA TYR A 691 -17.47 7.41 -35.18
C TYR A 691 -18.67 8.00 -34.44
N GLN A 692 -18.91 9.30 -34.64
CA GLN A 692 -19.92 10.08 -33.90
C GLN A 692 -20.72 11.00 -34.83
N GLY A 693 -21.16 10.48 -35.99
CA GLY A 693 -22.04 11.22 -36.91
C GLY A 693 -21.35 12.38 -37.60
N GLY A 694 -20.57 12.08 -38.65
CA GLY A 694 -19.79 13.08 -39.39
C GLY A 694 -18.34 13.25 -38.91
N LEU A 695 -18.06 12.93 -37.64
CA LEU A 695 -16.69 12.91 -37.10
C LEU A 695 -16.21 11.49 -36.82
N SER A 696 -15.03 11.16 -37.33
CA SER A 696 -14.34 9.89 -37.04
C SER A 696 -12.90 10.15 -36.62
N SER A 697 -12.35 9.29 -35.77
CA SER A 697 -10.94 9.35 -35.41
C SER A 697 -10.36 7.96 -35.19
N ILE A 698 -9.06 7.83 -35.43
CA ILE A 698 -8.24 6.69 -35.08
C ILE A 698 -6.93 7.20 -34.46
N SER A 699 -6.53 6.62 -33.34
CA SER A 699 -5.29 6.96 -32.66
C SER A 699 -4.62 5.74 -32.06
N TRP A 700 -3.30 5.81 -31.99
CA TRP A 700 -2.47 4.80 -31.38
C TRP A 700 -1.26 5.46 -30.73
N ASN A 701 -0.89 5.00 -29.55
CA ASN A 701 0.34 5.42 -28.90
C ASN A 701 0.98 4.30 -28.08
N MET A 702 2.29 4.41 -27.96
CA MET A 702 3.15 3.59 -27.12
C MET A 702 3.73 4.45 -26.01
N ASP A 703 3.51 4.02 -24.77
CA ASP A 703 4.01 4.68 -23.58
C ASP A 703 5.09 3.84 -22.92
N LYS A 704 6.17 4.49 -22.49
CA LYS A 704 7.27 3.88 -21.73
C LYS A 704 7.56 4.70 -20.49
N SER A 705 7.48 4.05 -19.34
CA SER A 705 7.86 4.64 -18.04
C SER A 705 9.14 4.02 -17.49
N TRP A 706 9.99 4.84 -16.85
CA TRP A 706 11.14 4.36 -16.08
C TRP A 706 11.60 5.40 -15.05
N SER A 707 12.41 4.98 -14.07
CA SER A 707 13.24 5.88 -13.27
C SER A 707 14.61 5.25 -13.00
N ARG A 708 15.61 6.05 -12.62
CA ARG A 708 17.01 5.60 -12.49
C ARG A 708 17.19 4.43 -11.51
N TRP A 709 16.25 4.25 -10.57
CA TRP A 709 16.25 3.17 -9.57
C TRP A 709 14.87 2.58 -9.25
N ASN A 710 13.84 2.82 -10.07
CA ASN A 710 12.42 2.42 -9.86
C ASN A 710 11.79 2.80 -8.50
N SER A 711 12.50 3.57 -7.66
CA SER A 711 12.08 4.02 -6.33
C SER A 711 12.51 5.46 -6.00
N ARG A 712 13.17 6.15 -6.95
CA ARG A 712 13.66 7.53 -6.77
C ARG A 712 13.24 8.41 -7.93
N SER A 713 12.67 9.56 -7.58
CA SER A 713 12.38 10.65 -8.52
C SER A 713 13.67 11.19 -9.19
N PRO A 714 13.58 11.76 -10.40
CA PRO A 714 12.36 11.92 -11.18
C PRO A 714 11.92 10.65 -11.93
N ASN A 715 10.60 10.51 -12.10
CA ASN A 715 10.00 9.52 -12.99
C ASN A 715 9.95 10.09 -14.41
N HIS A 716 10.31 9.26 -15.38
CA HIS A 716 10.24 9.60 -16.80
C HIS A 716 9.11 8.84 -17.46
N TYR A 717 8.34 9.54 -18.29
CA TYR A 717 7.30 8.97 -19.12
C TYR A 717 7.44 9.50 -20.55
N ILE A 718 7.66 8.60 -21.50
CA ILE A 718 7.68 8.93 -22.93
C ILE A 718 6.44 8.34 -23.59
N SER A 719 5.78 9.12 -24.43
CA SER A 719 4.72 8.67 -25.32
C SER A 719 5.10 8.96 -26.77
N LEU A 720 4.98 7.98 -27.65
CA LEU A 720 5.12 8.14 -29.09
C LEU A 720 3.86 7.64 -29.76
N GLY A 721 3.26 8.43 -30.64
CA GLY A 721 1.98 8.03 -31.23
C GLY A 721 1.54 8.89 -32.40
N PHE A 722 0.35 8.58 -32.89
CA PHE A 722 -0.35 9.37 -33.89
C PHE A 722 -1.85 9.38 -33.61
N TYR A 723 -2.52 10.38 -34.16
CA TYR A 723 -3.97 10.37 -34.33
C TYR A 723 -4.34 10.91 -35.72
N SER A 724 -5.45 10.45 -36.26
CA SER A 724 -6.05 10.92 -37.49
C SER A 724 -7.53 11.15 -37.24
N THR A 725 -7.98 12.39 -37.42
CA THR A 725 -9.37 12.80 -37.23
C THR A 725 -9.89 13.30 -38.56
N ASN A 726 -11.05 12.80 -38.98
CA ASN A 726 -11.71 13.18 -40.22
C ASN A 726 -13.14 13.64 -39.93
N ALA A 727 -13.40 14.91 -40.22
CA ALA A 727 -14.71 15.54 -40.14
C ALA A 727 -15.27 15.69 -41.56
N THR A 728 -16.31 14.92 -41.89
CA THR A 728 -17.05 15.05 -43.16
C THR A 728 -18.30 15.90 -43.03
N ASP A 729 -18.80 16.02 -41.81
CA ASP A 729 -19.97 16.80 -41.42
C ASP A 729 -19.79 17.28 -39.98
N THR A 730 -20.22 18.51 -39.72
CA THR A 730 -20.08 19.24 -38.46
C THR A 730 -21.43 19.64 -37.86
N GLU A 731 -22.56 19.17 -38.41
CA GLU A 731 -23.91 19.41 -37.87
C GLU A 731 -24.06 18.99 -36.38
N ARG A 732 -23.17 18.10 -35.89
CA ARG A 732 -23.18 17.56 -34.53
C ARG A 732 -22.07 18.08 -33.62
N THR A 733 -21.28 19.02 -34.11
CA THR A 733 -20.17 19.59 -33.34
C THR A 733 -19.70 20.91 -33.96
N ASN A 734 -19.70 21.97 -33.17
CA ASN A 734 -19.08 23.25 -33.52
C ASN A 734 -17.55 23.29 -33.28
N LEU A 735 -16.95 22.18 -32.85
CA LEU A 735 -15.54 22.11 -32.44
C LEU A 735 -14.54 21.81 -33.57
N PHE A 736 -14.99 21.39 -34.76
CA PHE A 736 -14.11 20.89 -35.83
C PHE A 736 -14.45 21.54 -37.18
N GLU A 737 -13.42 21.86 -37.97
CA GLU A 737 -13.55 22.18 -39.39
C GLU A 737 -13.62 20.92 -40.24
N ILE A 738 -14.37 20.96 -41.36
CA ILE A 738 -14.45 19.86 -42.34
C ILE A 738 -13.06 19.59 -42.93
N GLY A 739 -12.64 18.32 -42.89
CA GLY A 739 -11.36 17.83 -43.42
C GLY A 739 -10.70 16.80 -42.51
N GLN A 740 -9.55 16.29 -42.96
CA GLN A 740 -8.74 15.32 -42.24
C GLN A 740 -7.47 15.94 -41.67
N VAL A 741 -7.27 15.82 -40.36
CA VAL A 741 -6.01 16.15 -39.67
C VAL A 741 -5.36 14.86 -39.20
N THR A 742 -4.13 14.61 -39.62
CA THR A 742 -3.29 13.53 -39.06
C THR A 742 -2.07 14.12 -38.39
N MET A 743 -1.83 13.74 -37.15
CA MET A 743 -0.73 14.23 -36.31
C MET A 743 0.11 13.08 -35.82
N VAL A 744 1.43 13.20 -35.96
CA VAL A 744 2.42 12.32 -35.33
C VAL A 744 3.08 13.11 -34.21
N TYR A 745 3.21 12.51 -33.02
CA TYR A 745 3.71 13.21 -31.85
C TYR A 745 4.66 12.37 -31.00
N GLY A 746 5.54 13.08 -30.28
CA GLY A 746 6.31 12.58 -29.15
C GLY A 746 6.11 13.47 -27.93
N LYS A 747 5.80 12.85 -26.79
CA LYS A 747 5.67 13.52 -25.49
C LYS A 747 6.70 12.99 -24.52
N TRP A 748 7.30 13.88 -23.73
CA TRP A 748 8.17 13.53 -22.62
C TRP A 748 7.73 14.26 -21.37
N ASN A 749 7.32 13.49 -20.36
CA ASN A 749 7.05 13.99 -19.01
C ASN A 749 8.19 13.58 -18.07
N ILE A 750 8.62 14.53 -17.26
CA ILE A 750 9.52 14.34 -16.14
C ILE A 750 8.79 14.83 -14.89
N SER A 751 8.69 13.98 -13.88
CA SER A 751 7.90 14.29 -12.68
C SER A 751 8.59 13.88 -11.38
N ASN A 752 8.31 14.60 -10.32
CA ASN A 752 8.57 14.20 -8.94
C ASN A 752 7.29 14.41 -8.11
N SER A 753 7.36 14.44 -6.77
CA SER A 753 6.15 14.56 -5.94
C SER A 753 5.42 15.90 -6.10
N ASP A 754 6.14 16.96 -6.41
CA ASP A 754 5.63 18.34 -6.28
C ASP A 754 5.70 19.10 -7.61
N GLN A 755 6.40 18.56 -8.62
CA GLN A 755 6.71 19.25 -9.86
C GLN A 755 6.65 18.29 -11.06
N SER A 756 6.19 18.81 -12.20
CA SER A 756 6.30 18.12 -13.49
C SER A 756 6.65 19.07 -14.61
N ILE A 757 7.33 18.53 -15.62
CA ILE A 757 7.58 19.19 -16.90
C ILE A 757 7.12 18.24 -18.00
N ASP A 758 6.26 18.72 -18.88
CA ASP A 758 5.71 18.04 -20.04
C ASP A 758 6.19 18.76 -21.31
N LEU A 759 6.88 18.04 -22.19
CA LEU A 759 7.28 18.51 -23.51
C LEU A 759 6.56 17.68 -24.58
N GLU A 760 5.87 18.34 -25.50
CA GLU A 760 5.27 17.74 -26.69
C GLU A 760 5.89 18.34 -27.95
N LEU A 761 6.27 17.46 -28.87
CA LEU A 761 6.62 17.78 -30.24
C LEU A 761 5.66 17.00 -31.15
N ALA A 762 4.96 17.71 -32.04
CA ALA A 762 4.02 17.09 -32.95
C ALA A 762 4.10 17.71 -34.36
N THR A 763 3.71 16.94 -35.38
CA THR A 763 3.73 17.36 -36.78
C THR A 763 2.57 16.77 -37.56
N ALA A 764 1.93 17.60 -38.39
CA ALA A 764 0.99 17.20 -39.41
C ALA A 764 1.73 17.08 -40.75
N PRO A 765 2.02 15.86 -41.24
CA PRO A 765 2.75 15.68 -42.49
C PRO A 765 1.91 16.12 -43.69
N PRO A 766 2.53 16.65 -44.76
CA PRO A 766 1.81 17.08 -45.95
C PRO A 766 1.36 15.89 -46.81
N GLY A 767 0.30 16.07 -47.60
CA GLY A 767 -0.12 15.12 -48.64
C GLY A 767 -1.39 14.34 -48.28
N SER A 768 -1.56 13.13 -48.81
CA SER A 768 -2.79 12.33 -48.71
C SER A 768 -3.16 11.84 -47.30
N PHE A 769 -2.42 12.26 -46.27
CA PHE A 769 -2.65 11.87 -44.88
C PHE A 769 -3.28 12.99 -44.06
N SER A 770 -3.13 14.25 -44.45
CA SER A 770 -3.65 15.41 -43.71
C SER A 770 -3.87 16.57 -44.68
N ASP A 771 -5.03 17.22 -44.61
CA ASP A 771 -5.35 18.41 -45.42
C ASP A 771 -4.56 19.64 -44.96
N TRP A 772 -4.09 19.63 -43.70
CA TRP A 772 -3.27 20.67 -43.10
C TRP A 772 -1.84 20.21 -42.83
N ASN A 773 -0.91 21.16 -42.88
CA ASN A 773 0.52 20.94 -42.66
C ASN A 773 1.12 21.97 -41.72
N PHE A 774 1.46 21.52 -40.51
CA PHE A 774 2.02 22.35 -39.46
C PHE A 774 2.82 21.52 -38.45
N ASN A 775 3.66 22.16 -37.64
CA ASN A 775 4.29 21.55 -36.47
C ASN A 775 3.85 22.28 -35.20
N ARG A 776 3.87 21.55 -34.09
CA ARG A 776 3.48 22.02 -32.77
C ARG A 776 4.56 21.67 -31.76
N LEU A 777 4.96 22.67 -30.98
CA LEU A 777 5.78 22.53 -29.78
C LEU A 777 4.96 23.04 -28.59
N THR A 778 4.78 22.19 -27.59
CA THR A 778 4.13 22.56 -26.33
C THR A 778 5.03 22.19 -25.17
N LEU A 779 5.23 23.13 -24.25
CA LEU A 779 5.93 22.93 -22.99
C LEU A 779 5.00 23.34 -21.86
N ILE A 780 4.70 22.43 -20.94
CA ILE A 780 3.91 22.71 -19.74
C ILE A 780 4.77 22.38 -18.53
N GLY A 781 4.82 23.27 -17.55
CA GLY A 781 5.38 22.93 -16.24
C GLY A 781 4.35 23.15 -15.16
N LYS A 782 4.29 22.24 -14.20
CA LYS A 782 3.39 22.30 -13.04
C LYS A 782 4.20 22.24 -11.76
N ALA A 783 3.72 22.94 -10.73
CA ALA A 783 4.23 22.82 -9.38
C ALA A 783 3.09 22.91 -8.37
N SER A 784 3.16 22.12 -7.30
CA SER A 784 2.22 22.17 -6.17
C SER A 784 2.96 22.08 -4.85
N LYS A 785 2.56 22.89 -3.87
CA LYS A 785 3.14 22.83 -2.53
C LYS A 785 2.14 23.28 -1.47
N THR A 786 2.03 22.52 -0.38
CA THR A 786 1.20 22.90 0.77
C THR A 786 2.06 23.54 1.86
N ILE A 787 1.66 24.73 2.32
CA ILE A 787 2.34 25.50 3.38
C ILE A 787 1.29 25.90 4.42
N LYS A 788 1.41 25.39 5.64
CA LYS A 788 0.50 25.70 6.77
C LYS A 788 -0.99 25.53 6.42
N GLY A 789 -1.35 24.43 5.75
CA GLY A 789 -2.73 24.13 5.34
C GLY A 789 -3.25 24.88 4.11
N ILE A 790 -2.43 25.78 3.54
CA ILE A 790 -2.72 26.48 2.27
C ILE A 790 -1.98 25.75 1.15
N GLU A 791 -2.69 25.31 0.13
CA GLU A 791 -2.10 24.66 -1.04
C GLU A 791 -1.89 25.69 -2.15
N LEU A 792 -0.65 25.82 -2.62
CA LEU A 792 -0.29 26.62 -3.77
C LEU A 792 -0.10 25.70 -4.97
N ARG A 793 -0.83 25.94 -6.06
CA ARG A 793 -0.62 25.28 -7.36
C ARG A 793 -0.24 26.31 -8.39
N SER A 794 0.69 25.97 -9.26
CA SER A 794 1.03 26.78 -10.42
C SER A 794 1.23 25.91 -11.64
N ARG A 795 0.91 26.49 -12.79
CA ARG A 795 1.10 25.90 -14.11
C ARG A 795 1.56 26.98 -15.05
N PHE A 796 2.60 26.72 -15.84
CA PHE A 796 2.93 27.54 -17.00
C PHE A 796 2.78 26.70 -18.27
N ILE A 797 2.49 27.38 -19.37
CA ILE A 797 2.43 26.79 -20.71
C ILE A 797 3.16 27.71 -21.70
N TYR A 798 3.98 27.12 -22.54
CA TYR A 798 4.49 27.72 -23.77
C TYR A 798 4.02 26.88 -24.94
N GLY A 799 3.34 27.52 -25.87
CA GLY A 799 2.85 26.89 -27.08
C GLY A 799 3.36 27.64 -28.30
N HIS A 800 3.88 26.92 -29.29
CA HIS A 800 4.21 27.48 -30.59
C HIS A 800 3.85 26.51 -31.70
N MET A 801 3.23 27.03 -32.75
CA MET A 801 2.94 26.31 -33.98
C MET A 801 3.50 27.07 -35.17
N ASN A 802 3.95 26.33 -36.18
CA ASN A 802 4.34 26.88 -37.47
C ASN A 802 3.75 26.04 -38.59
N HIS A 803 3.33 26.69 -39.67
CA HIS A 803 2.79 26.02 -40.84
C HIS A 803 3.54 26.44 -42.10
N ASN A 804 3.45 25.62 -43.13
CA ASN A 804 4.00 25.98 -44.44
C ASN A 804 3.18 27.10 -45.07
N LYS A 805 3.81 27.94 -45.90
CA LYS A 805 3.16 29.09 -46.57
C LYS A 805 1.94 28.71 -47.43
N SER A 806 1.86 27.46 -47.88
CA SER A 806 0.77 26.93 -48.71
C SER A 806 -0.29 26.16 -47.93
N SER A 807 -0.25 26.18 -46.59
CA SER A 807 -1.20 25.50 -45.72
C SER A 807 -1.63 26.43 -44.58
N SER A 808 -2.61 26.03 -43.79
CA SER A 808 -3.07 26.72 -42.58
C SER A 808 -3.03 25.77 -41.38
N ILE A 809 -3.38 26.28 -40.20
CA ILE A 809 -3.68 25.46 -39.01
C ILE A 809 -5.20 25.48 -38.85
N PRO A 810 -5.86 24.33 -38.72
CA PRO A 810 -7.30 24.29 -38.52
C PRO A 810 -7.66 24.75 -37.10
N GLY A 811 -8.81 25.39 -36.93
CA GLY A 811 -9.26 25.97 -35.67
C GLY A 811 -9.24 24.98 -34.50
N GLN A 812 -9.60 23.72 -34.74
CA GLN A 812 -9.59 22.65 -33.72
C GLN A 812 -8.21 22.34 -33.12
N GLU A 813 -7.12 22.69 -33.82
CA GLU A 813 -5.75 22.44 -33.38
C GLU A 813 -5.09 23.68 -32.78
N LEU A 814 -5.70 24.87 -32.90
CA LEU A 814 -5.20 26.07 -32.25
C LEU A 814 -5.27 25.93 -30.72
N TYR A 815 -4.34 26.56 -30.02
CA TYR A 815 -4.38 26.57 -28.56
C TYR A 815 -5.59 27.38 -28.08
N THR A 816 -6.40 26.80 -27.20
CA THR A 816 -7.61 27.41 -26.70
C THR A 816 -7.32 28.42 -25.58
N ILE A 817 -7.99 29.57 -25.65
CA ILE A 817 -7.79 30.68 -24.70
C ILE A 817 -8.52 30.39 -23.39
N ASN A 818 -9.75 29.90 -23.48
CA ASN A 818 -10.63 29.80 -22.31
C ASN A 818 -10.50 28.47 -21.57
N GLY A 819 -9.92 27.43 -22.16
CA GLY A 819 -9.99 26.06 -21.60
C GLY A 819 -9.22 25.03 -22.41
N ALA A 820 -9.74 23.81 -22.49
CA ALA A 820 -9.16 22.68 -23.23
C ALA A 820 -9.47 22.70 -24.73
N GLY A 821 -8.59 22.06 -25.51
CA GLY A 821 -8.72 21.94 -26.94
C GLY A 821 -9.98 21.19 -27.41
N ALA A 822 -10.28 21.31 -28.69
CA ALA A 822 -11.47 20.73 -29.32
C ALA A 822 -11.59 19.22 -29.09
N PHE A 823 -10.49 18.48 -29.27
CA PHE A 823 -10.49 17.01 -29.10
C PHE A 823 -10.78 16.59 -27.65
N ASP A 824 -10.11 17.18 -26.66
CA ASP A 824 -10.34 16.87 -25.24
C ASP A 824 -11.78 17.18 -24.80
N THR A 825 -12.33 18.28 -25.31
CA THR A 825 -13.73 18.67 -25.12
C THR A 825 -14.68 17.64 -25.74
N PHE A 826 -14.45 17.24 -27.00
CA PHE A 826 -15.28 16.29 -27.72
C PHE A 826 -15.32 14.89 -27.10
N LEU A 827 -14.21 14.46 -26.47
CA LEU A 827 -14.15 13.17 -25.77
C LEU A 827 -15.10 13.07 -24.57
N ARG A 828 -15.63 14.19 -24.07
CA ARG A 828 -16.69 14.21 -23.06
C ARG A 828 -18.05 14.20 -23.77
N PRO A 829 -18.85 13.11 -23.64
CA PRO A 829 -20.12 13.00 -24.38
C PRO A 829 -21.08 14.16 -24.13
N TYR A 830 -21.01 14.80 -22.96
CA TYR A 830 -21.85 15.93 -22.57
C TYR A 830 -21.34 17.30 -23.02
N LEU A 831 -20.21 17.38 -23.76
CA LEU A 831 -19.60 18.64 -24.24
C LEU A 831 -19.39 18.71 -25.76
N ARG A 832 -19.78 17.67 -26.51
CA ARG A 832 -19.53 17.54 -27.96
C ARG A 832 -20.12 18.67 -28.80
N ASP A 833 -21.18 19.28 -28.31
CA ASP A 833 -21.92 20.38 -28.92
C ASP A 833 -22.64 21.19 -27.81
N GLU A 834 -23.21 22.35 -28.15
CA GLU A 834 -24.03 23.20 -27.27
C GLU A 834 -25.20 22.44 -26.64
N SER A 835 -25.88 21.58 -27.39
CA SER A 835 -27.03 20.79 -26.94
C SER A 835 -26.64 19.51 -26.18
N SER A 836 -25.38 19.07 -26.30
CA SER A 836 -24.91 17.79 -25.74
C SER A 836 -24.96 17.73 -24.21
N PHE A 837 -25.09 18.87 -23.54
CA PHE A 837 -25.37 18.94 -22.10
C PHE A 837 -26.86 18.68 -21.80
N TYR A 838 -27.40 17.60 -22.37
CA TYR A 838 -28.78 17.14 -22.21
C TYR A 838 -29.83 18.23 -22.50
N GLY A 839 -29.57 19.07 -23.51
CA GLY A 839 -30.45 20.16 -23.95
C GLY A 839 -30.42 21.42 -23.08
N ASN A 840 -29.54 21.50 -22.08
CA ASN A 840 -29.39 22.68 -21.24
C ASN A 840 -28.25 23.59 -21.75
N ASN A 841 -28.54 24.33 -22.82
CA ASN A 841 -27.56 25.18 -23.50
C ASN A 841 -27.05 26.30 -22.58
N THR A 842 -27.94 26.88 -21.76
CA THR A 842 -27.56 27.91 -20.77
C THR A 842 -26.50 27.37 -19.82
N LEU A 843 -26.70 26.18 -19.26
CA LEU A 843 -25.71 25.58 -18.37
C LEU A 843 -24.45 25.16 -19.13
N ARG A 844 -24.58 24.65 -20.37
CA ARG A 844 -23.42 24.30 -21.22
C ARG A 844 -22.49 25.48 -21.48
N GLN A 845 -23.03 26.68 -21.67
CA GLN A 845 -22.25 27.91 -21.87
C GLN A 845 -21.38 28.22 -20.65
N HIS A 846 -21.84 27.92 -19.44
CA HIS A 846 -21.06 28.09 -18.21
C HIS A 846 -20.09 26.94 -17.90
N TYR A 847 -20.05 25.88 -18.71
CA TYR A 847 -19.13 24.76 -18.45
C TYR A 847 -17.72 25.11 -18.91
N HIS A 848 -16.77 25.04 -17.99
CA HIS A 848 -15.35 25.27 -18.25
C HIS A 848 -14.55 23.96 -18.09
N LEU A 849 -13.99 23.48 -19.20
CA LEU A 849 -13.02 22.37 -19.20
C LEU A 849 -11.61 22.97 -19.17
N SER A 850 -10.84 22.67 -18.14
CA SER A 850 -9.52 23.25 -17.97
C SER A 850 -8.49 22.68 -18.96
N GLY A 851 -7.67 23.56 -19.54
CA GLY A 851 -6.63 23.24 -20.50
C GLY A 851 -5.95 24.51 -21.03
N ASP A 852 -4.97 24.35 -21.93
CA ASP A 852 -4.23 25.44 -22.59
C ASP A 852 -4.00 26.69 -21.75
N VAL A 853 -4.63 27.83 -22.03
CA VAL A 853 -4.39 29.08 -21.27
C VAL A 853 -5.23 29.18 -20.00
N ASN A 854 -6.38 28.50 -19.95
CA ASN A 854 -7.27 28.40 -18.79
C ASN A 854 -7.86 29.75 -18.33
N LEU A 855 -8.07 30.72 -19.23
CA LEU A 855 -8.70 32.01 -18.93
C LEU A 855 -10.21 31.85 -18.74
N ARG A 856 -10.61 31.57 -17.51
CA ARG A 856 -11.99 31.31 -17.06
C ARG A 856 -12.94 32.47 -17.33
N GLY A 857 -12.47 33.70 -17.23
CA GLY A 857 -13.25 34.94 -17.42
C GLY A 857 -13.41 35.36 -18.88
N PHE A 858 -13.08 34.50 -19.84
CA PHE A 858 -13.20 34.81 -21.27
C PHE A 858 -14.10 33.81 -22.02
N TYR A 859 -14.83 32.95 -21.31
CA TYR A 859 -15.57 31.82 -21.89
C TYR A 859 -16.63 32.20 -22.95
N ASP A 860 -17.25 33.38 -22.84
CA ASP A 860 -18.29 33.90 -23.76
C ASP A 860 -17.73 34.97 -24.73
N THR A 861 -16.49 34.76 -25.19
CA THR A 861 -15.83 35.69 -26.14
C THR A 861 -15.56 35.02 -27.47
N ASP A 862 -15.58 35.80 -28.55
CA ASP A 862 -15.27 35.36 -29.94
C ASP A 862 -13.77 35.02 -30.15
N LEU A 863 -12.98 34.88 -29.08
CA LEU A 863 -11.54 34.65 -29.15
C LEU A 863 -11.23 33.18 -29.50
N ALA A 864 -11.15 32.89 -30.80
CA ALA A 864 -11.13 31.54 -31.37
C ALA A 864 -9.75 30.81 -31.40
N GLY A 865 -8.93 30.99 -30.36
CA GLY A 865 -7.65 30.26 -30.19
C GLY A 865 -6.42 30.94 -30.79
N ALA A 866 -5.22 30.40 -30.51
CA ALA A 866 -3.94 31.00 -30.87
C ALA A 866 -2.91 29.99 -31.38
N GLN A 867 -2.07 30.41 -32.34
CA GLN A 867 -0.93 29.61 -32.83
C GLN A 867 0.28 29.64 -31.89
N SER A 868 0.41 30.70 -31.07
CA SER A 868 1.51 30.86 -30.14
C SER A 868 1.03 31.54 -28.88
N LEU A 869 1.46 31.03 -27.73
CA LEU A 869 1.11 31.59 -26.43
C LEU A 869 2.19 31.37 -25.39
N LEU A 870 2.16 32.24 -24.38
CA LEU A 870 2.78 32.07 -23.09
C LEU A 870 1.68 32.26 -22.04
N GLY A 871 1.36 31.23 -21.28
CA GLY A 871 0.30 31.24 -20.28
C GLY A 871 0.81 30.83 -18.91
N SER A 872 0.19 31.36 -17.86
CA SER A 872 0.44 30.93 -16.49
C SER A 872 -0.84 30.98 -15.66
N THR A 873 -1.07 29.94 -14.88
CA THR A 873 -2.13 29.84 -13.88
C THR A 873 -1.51 29.71 -12.51
N VAL A 874 -2.03 30.43 -11.52
CA VAL A 874 -1.68 30.26 -10.11
C VAL A 874 -2.97 30.13 -9.31
N GLU A 875 -3.01 29.15 -8.40
CA GLU A 875 -4.12 28.94 -7.49
C GLU A 875 -3.63 28.83 -6.04
N VAL A 876 -4.32 29.50 -5.13
CA VAL A 876 -4.13 29.43 -3.69
C VAL A 876 -5.40 28.83 -3.09
N ILE A 877 -5.29 27.67 -2.46
CA ILE A 877 -6.42 26.86 -2.03
C ILE A 877 -6.44 26.76 -0.51
N PHE A 878 -7.62 27.02 0.06
CA PHE A 878 -7.93 27.01 1.47
C PHE A 878 -8.96 25.91 1.75
N HIS A 879 -8.70 25.08 2.74
CA HIS A 879 -9.68 24.11 3.21
C HIS A 879 -10.70 24.79 4.13
N VAL A 880 -11.99 24.63 3.84
CA VAL A 880 -13.08 25.15 4.67
C VAL A 880 -13.57 24.02 5.57
N PRO A 881 -13.48 24.15 6.90
CA PRO A 881 -13.87 23.09 7.82
C PRO A 881 -15.40 22.93 7.83
N ILE A 882 -15.91 21.95 7.09
CA ILE A 882 -17.33 21.55 7.11
C ILE A 882 -17.40 20.03 7.29
N THR A 883 -18.17 19.57 8.27
CA THR A 883 -18.16 18.18 8.76
C THR A 883 -18.73 17.15 7.78
N PHE A 884 -19.63 17.54 6.88
CA PHE A 884 -20.37 16.59 6.01
C PHE A 884 -20.00 16.69 4.53
N ILE A 885 -19.12 17.63 4.15
CA ILE A 885 -18.71 17.84 2.76
C ILE A 885 -17.29 18.42 2.72
N THR A 886 -16.45 17.89 1.84
CA THR A 886 -15.17 18.54 1.53
C THR A 886 -15.47 19.81 0.76
N LEU A 887 -15.14 20.96 1.34
CA LEU A 887 -15.25 22.26 0.68
C LEU A 887 -13.88 22.95 0.68
N GLU A 888 -13.43 23.36 -0.50
CA GLU A 888 -12.23 24.17 -0.67
C GLU A 888 -12.64 25.52 -1.26
N ALA A 889 -12.08 26.59 -0.73
CA ALA A 889 -12.09 27.90 -1.34
C ALA A 889 -10.77 28.13 -2.07
N ALA A 890 -10.80 28.71 -3.25
CA ALA A 890 -9.59 29.00 -4.00
C ALA A 890 -9.58 30.44 -4.49
N ILE A 891 -8.41 31.05 -4.52
CA ILE A 891 -8.12 32.28 -5.25
C ILE A 891 -7.30 31.88 -6.46
N PHE A 892 -7.65 32.37 -7.63
CA PHE A 892 -6.92 32.06 -8.85
C PHE A 892 -6.56 33.32 -9.63
N THR A 893 -5.50 33.20 -10.42
CA THR A 893 -5.18 34.14 -11.49
C THR A 893 -4.65 33.37 -12.69
N ASP A 894 -5.19 33.72 -13.86
CA ASP A 894 -4.73 33.21 -15.15
C ASP A 894 -4.19 34.40 -15.97
N ILE A 895 -3.00 34.27 -16.55
CA ILE A 895 -2.36 35.29 -17.36
C ILE A 895 -1.87 34.70 -18.68
N ALA A 896 -1.94 35.47 -19.76
CA ALA A 896 -1.61 35.03 -21.09
C ALA A 896 -0.99 36.15 -21.93
N TYR A 897 -0.03 35.78 -22.76
CA TYR A 897 0.56 36.63 -23.78
C TYR A 897 0.63 35.90 -25.12
N PHE A 898 0.24 36.59 -26.19
CA PHE A 898 0.14 36.04 -27.54
C PHE A 898 1.13 36.75 -28.49
N PRO A 899 2.35 36.22 -28.66
CA PRO A 899 3.46 36.96 -29.31
C PRO A 899 3.33 37.13 -30.83
N ASN A 900 2.71 36.18 -31.53
CA ASN A 900 2.62 36.17 -32.99
C ASN A 900 1.19 36.44 -33.47
N SER A 901 1.04 36.98 -34.69
CA SER A 901 -0.24 36.90 -35.39
C SER A 901 -0.31 35.56 -36.10
N ASP A 902 -1.48 34.91 -36.12
CA ASP A 902 -2.22 34.70 -37.38
C ASP A 902 -3.43 33.76 -37.21
N ASN A 903 -4.48 34.13 -37.95
CA ASN A 903 -5.75 33.44 -38.23
C ASN A 903 -6.78 33.30 -37.09
N LEU A 904 -7.31 34.44 -36.65
CA LEU A 904 -8.73 34.80 -36.48
C LEU A 904 -8.72 36.23 -35.90
N ASN A 905 -8.43 37.19 -36.78
CA ASN A 905 -8.40 38.66 -36.67
C ASN A 905 -7.87 39.45 -35.43
N GLU A 906 -7.74 39.00 -34.17
CA GLU A 906 -7.69 40.02 -33.08
C GLU A 906 -6.69 39.90 -31.91
N ILE A 907 -5.72 38.96 -31.87
CA ILE A 907 -4.99 38.67 -30.59
C ILE A 907 -3.47 38.97 -30.58
N LYS A 908 -2.87 39.44 -31.69
CA LYS A 908 -1.42 39.70 -31.75
C LYS A 908 -0.93 40.72 -30.72
N GLY A 909 0.05 40.34 -29.89
CA GLY A 909 0.64 41.19 -28.86
C GLY A 909 -0.33 41.54 -27.73
N GLN A 910 -1.46 40.84 -27.64
CA GLN A 910 -2.46 41.04 -26.60
C GLN A 910 -2.01 40.34 -25.32
N HIS A 911 -2.26 40.99 -24.19
CA HIS A 911 -2.17 40.41 -22.87
C HIS A 911 -3.59 40.23 -22.35
N LEU A 912 -3.93 39.00 -22.00
CA LEU A 912 -5.19 38.65 -21.37
C LEU A 912 -4.89 38.15 -19.97
N SER A 913 -5.71 38.55 -19.00
CA SER A 913 -5.63 37.97 -17.67
C SER A 913 -6.97 37.98 -16.99
N ASP A 914 -7.20 37.01 -16.12
CA ASP A 914 -8.27 37.05 -15.15
C ASP A 914 -7.77 36.75 -13.73
N ALA A 915 -8.60 37.13 -12.78
CA ALA A 915 -8.45 36.74 -11.39
C ALA A 915 -9.82 36.63 -10.73
N GLY A 916 -9.95 35.70 -9.81
CA GLY A 916 -11.22 35.42 -9.15
C GLY A 916 -11.09 34.52 -7.96
N PHE A 917 -12.24 34.07 -7.47
CA PHE A 917 -12.32 33.04 -6.45
C PHE A 917 -13.14 31.86 -6.94
N GLY A 918 -12.91 30.69 -6.37
CA GLY A 918 -13.66 29.48 -6.69
C GLY A 918 -14.00 28.66 -5.46
N LEU A 919 -15.04 27.86 -5.58
CA LEU A 919 -15.49 26.88 -4.59
C LEU A 919 -15.38 25.49 -5.21
N ARG A 920 -14.84 24.54 -4.46
CA ARG A 920 -14.67 23.16 -4.94
C ARG A 920 -15.18 22.20 -3.91
N THR A 921 -15.82 21.16 -4.38
CA THR A 921 -16.28 20.08 -3.53
C THR A 921 -16.12 18.75 -4.21
N GLN A 922 -15.88 17.71 -3.41
CA GLN A 922 -15.83 16.35 -3.87
C GLN A 922 -16.64 15.45 -2.94
N LYS A 923 -17.38 14.51 -3.52
CA LYS A 923 -18.17 13.53 -2.78
C LYS A 923 -18.15 12.18 -3.47
N ASN A 924 -17.92 11.13 -2.71
CA ASN A 924 -18.06 9.77 -3.21
C ASN A 924 -19.56 9.39 -3.27
N MET A 925 -20.06 9.17 -4.47
CA MET A 925 -21.41 8.66 -4.73
C MET A 925 -21.32 7.33 -5.49
N PHE A 926 -21.89 6.27 -4.91
CA PHE A 926 -21.88 4.93 -5.47
C PHE A 926 -20.47 4.42 -5.82
N GLY A 927 -19.47 4.72 -4.98
CA GLY A 927 -18.08 4.30 -5.21
C GLY A 927 -17.37 5.09 -6.31
N LYS A 928 -17.95 6.19 -6.79
CA LYS A 928 -17.31 7.15 -7.70
C LYS A 928 -17.16 8.49 -7.03
N GLU A 929 -15.97 9.08 -7.14
CA GLU A 929 -15.74 10.44 -6.72
C GLU A 929 -16.36 11.40 -7.74
N LEU A 930 -17.29 12.24 -7.29
CA LEU A 930 -17.86 13.33 -8.05
C LEU A 930 -17.21 14.62 -7.56
N TYR A 931 -16.55 15.34 -8.46
CA TYR A 931 -15.94 16.64 -8.20
C TYR A 931 -16.79 17.73 -8.84
N LEU A 932 -16.96 18.86 -8.14
CA LEU A 932 -17.62 20.05 -8.66
C LEU A 932 -16.75 21.25 -8.31
N ARG A 933 -16.45 22.07 -9.31
CA ARG A 933 -15.79 23.37 -9.20
C ARG A 933 -16.74 24.44 -9.69
N LEU A 934 -16.83 25.54 -8.96
CA LEU A 934 -17.49 26.79 -9.34
C LEU A 934 -16.44 27.88 -9.28
N ASP A 935 -16.12 28.53 -10.38
CA ASP A 935 -15.16 29.63 -10.44
C ASP A 935 -15.89 30.93 -10.80
N PHE A 936 -15.55 32.02 -10.12
CA PHE A 936 -16.11 33.35 -10.27
C PHE A 936 -14.99 34.33 -10.66
N PRO A 937 -14.69 34.49 -11.96
CA PRO A 937 -13.78 35.51 -12.45
C PRO A 937 -14.33 36.90 -12.10
N LEU A 938 -13.64 37.64 -11.23
CA LEU A 938 -14.06 38.96 -10.78
C LEU A 938 -13.37 40.09 -11.53
N VAL A 939 -12.17 39.82 -12.02
CA VAL A 939 -11.35 40.78 -12.75
C VAL A 939 -10.94 40.13 -14.05
N THR A 940 -11.23 40.79 -15.16
CA THR A 940 -10.73 40.44 -16.49
C THR A 940 -9.99 41.66 -17.04
N ASN A 941 -8.85 41.44 -17.67
CA ASN A 941 -8.10 42.49 -18.33
C ASN A 941 -7.78 42.06 -19.76
N ASP A 942 -8.14 42.92 -20.70
CA ASP A 942 -7.81 42.81 -22.11
C ASP A 942 -7.03 44.06 -22.52
N SER A 943 -5.75 43.89 -22.85
CA SER A 943 -4.85 44.99 -23.17
C SER A 943 -5.18 45.74 -24.48
N ARG A 944 -6.06 45.21 -25.35
CA ARG A 944 -6.47 45.84 -26.62
C ARG A 944 -7.79 46.61 -26.50
N SER A 945 -8.82 45.99 -25.92
CA SER A 945 -10.17 46.58 -25.90
C SER A 945 -10.44 47.44 -24.66
N GLY A 946 -9.69 47.24 -23.56
CA GLY A 946 -9.97 47.86 -22.27
C GLY A 946 -11.37 47.51 -21.70
N ARG A 947 -12.10 46.57 -22.33
CA ARG A 947 -13.41 46.13 -21.87
C ARG A 947 -13.26 45.36 -20.57
N LYS A 948 -14.03 45.76 -19.56
CA LYS A 948 -14.32 44.91 -18.40
C LYS A 948 -15.46 44.00 -18.80
N GLN A 949 -15.26 42.69 -18.70
CA GLN A 949 -16.36 41.75 -18.90
C GLN A 949 -17.35 41.87 -17.73
N GLU A 950 -18.63 41.60 -18.01
CA GLU A 950 -19.66 41.54 -16.96
C GLU A 950 -19.35 40.42 -15.97
N PHE A 951 -20.02 40.42 -14.81
CA PHE A 951 -19.85 39.36 -13.82
C PHE A 951 -20.15 38.01 -14.46
N GLN A 952 -19.19 37.10 -14.34
CA GLN A 952 -19.21 35.79 -14.94
C GLN A 952 -19.02 34.71 -13.88
N TRP A 953 -19.58 33.53 -14.16
CA TRP A 953 -19.34 32.33 -13.37
C TRP A 953 -19.20 31.15 -14.32
N VAL A 954 -18.34 30.20 -13.96
CA VAL A 954 -18.18 28.96 -14.71
C VAL A 954 -18.13 27.79 -13.75
N PHE A 955 -18.45 26.59 -14.23
CA PHE A 955 -18.35 25.37 -13.43
C PHE A 955 -17.68 24.24 -14.18
N SER A 956 -17.21 23.24 -13.43
CA SER A 956 -16.56 22.07 -14.01
C SER A 956 -16.71 20.85 -13.12
N PHE A 957 -16.70 19.67 -13.73
CA PHE A 957 -16.56 18.40 -13.01
C PHE A 957 -15.10 17.96 -12.88
N GLU A 958 -14.14 18.80 -13.29
CA GLU A 958 -12.71 18.52 -13.28
C GLU A 958 -11.93 19.60 -12.51
N ARG A 959 -10.74 19.23 -12.05
CA ARG A 959 -9.80 20.15 -11.38
C ARG A 959 -9.23 21.16 -12.39
N SER A 960 -8.75 22.29 -11.88
CA SER A 960 -8.28 23.42 -12.70
C SER A 960 -6.89 23.21 -13.31
N ILE A 961 -5.88 22.84 -12.51
CA ILE A 961 -4.50 22.61 -12.98
C ILE A 961 -3.84 21.40 -12.33
#